data_AF-A0A9W4NQC6-F1
#
_entry.id   AF-A0A9W4NQC6-F1
#
_cell.length_a   1.000
_cell.length_b   1.000
_cell.length_c   1.000
_cell.angle_alpha   90.00
_cell.angle_beta   90.00
_cell.angle_gamma   90.00
#
_symmetry.space_group_name_H-M   'P 1'
#
loop_
_entity.id
_entity.type
_entity.pdbx_description
1 polymer ?
#
loop_
_entity_poly.entity_id
_entity_poly.type
_entity_poly.pdbx_seq_one_letter_code
_entity_poly.pdbx_strand_id
1 'polypeptide(L)'
;MDGSMRSSVSSYGDPRYLSTASAAPAPVAPLGKSLVDGYRDSLDPQHEDRTRYNPLNTAHPRSSALLNANDPVALYLLTETAIGDSTNYEVLSFEEVEKLKKEATVLSSRIEGTKRKLALETKLRDAAQSLGRLYSPPSPRSSGEYAANTHRRSRSIFGRSGTSEALDKSDSELAVSQRRCEQLAQELWKLEGRAQKIDRRLLEHTAGVLQMTHKGLKKGPKTAAMDNDFDGHEFDDRSLYRTHEHLDSFGVHGKVQPGMPPANNEAIQTMERRLEELSERMHDMMIESNPGEFIDPPPQLSREGGPVTSNGTSDAHFAYIQNAMEIIAQHKETDRAIPVAAEVAPEAEGAWKYQLTEINNRVQTIVDRFGLTRSPTLPPPPDATHGEGLEEQLAYLRTGVDGLESRVEGVLEQKSILTTQIQQQRELNSKSDAERDAHIGDLTEQLTHVRKDLEVSERESNANRDELALVMGQLEQMRHSGSSQEESKAALVQAEGEVARLQSVLTSLHTEADARTVEVSEARDAQEHAETELKRLHVQLDSLQRDHEAQSEEISDARDRAEAEVKQLHIEVENLRNSSSSKSEEAIEAREHAESEVRRLEAVIVTMQYEADSKSEEVKEARDHAQSEVQRLEAVIVTMQHESDSRSKEIQEAQDRAEDEVQRLQIDIAALRTENGSKSEETKMALDHAESEVERLQGVIVTMQRETDSRSMEATEARDHAESEVQRLEAVIVTMQHESGSRSKDVKEARDQAEDEVKRLQIVIEDLQHDNGASEELKEAHSRAESEILRLQGIIETMQNDSGARSEEINGARDRAEQEVAQLEAAIQQIRSQSETRVQEADSQRAQSDETAARLQHEMTELEGEIVRVTTELTMAKAELDGAYGTRAERAAATDPNIQRENDALVTRNIELTEELAVLKSQRGGGDLQQRADTLERELRETIDDYEAMTKASIEFEKERERFEGFIDSLRDRCEQLETQLAEERISWMNLSSPTSVGRDGASETTSTMVLKNEFKKMMRDTRNENMKILRAEQEERRRIEGLLRALRKEHAQVTGKPIASPGSTPL
;
A
#
# COMPACT_ATOMS: atom_id res chain seq x y z
N MET A 1 -60.82 -1.86 34.17
CA MET A 1 -61.75 -1.55 33.07
C MET A 1 -60.88 -1.37 31.83
N ASP A 2 -60.70 -2.43 31.04
CA ASP A 2 -61.57 -2.81 29.89
C ASP A 2 -61.53 -1.75 28.79
N GLY A 3 -61.30 -2.02 27.51
CA GLY A 3 -61.11 -3.23 26.70
C GLY A 3 -60.73 -2.77 25.27
N SER A 4 -59.87 -3.49 24.55
CA SER A 4 -60.23 -4.39 23.44
C SER A 4 -60.63 -3.73 22.11
N MET A 5 -59.96 -4.14 21.00
CA MET A 5 -60.49 -4.60 19.69
C MET A 5 -59.32 -4.61 18.66
N ARG A 6 -58.67 -5.73 18.32
CA ARG A 6 -59.00 -6.77 17.31
C ARG A 6 -59.20 -6.28 15.87
N SER A 7 -58.31 -6.69 14.96
CA SER A 7 -58.57 -7.26 13.62
C SER A 7 -57.21 -7.68 12.99
N SER A 8 -56.95 -8.80 12.32
CA SER A 8 -57.73 -9.98 11.94
C SER A 8 -56.76 -11.11 11.56
N VAL A 9 -57.15 -12.36 11.86
CA VAL A 9 -56.51 -13.60 11.41
C VAL A 9 -57.25 -14.11 10.18
N SER A 10 -56.51 -14.56 9.16
CA SER A 10 -56.96 -15.46 8.08
C SER A 10 -55.79 -16.42 7.83
N SER A 11 -55.75 -17.67 8.32
CA SER A 11 -56.60 -18.86 8.08
C SER A 11 -56.46 -19.44 6.67
N TYR A 12 -55.41 -20.28 6.53
CA TYR A 12 -55.30 -21.58 5.81
C TYR A 12 -53.96 -21.70 5.06
N GLY A 13 -53.11 -22.60 5.55
CA GLY A 13 -51.82 -22.99 4.96
C GLY A 13 -51.16 -24.05 5.84
N ASP A 14 -51.48 -25.31 5.52
CA ASP A 14 -51.11 -26.59 6.16
C ASP A 14 -49.67 -26.70 6.72
N PRO A 15 -49.44 -27.16 7.98
CA PRO A 15 -48.13 -27.18 8.63
C PRO A 15 -47.24 -28.39 8.27
N ARG A 16 -47.53 -29.13 7.20
CA ARG A 16 -46.84 -30.39 6.87
C ARG A 16 -45.50 -30.25 6.14
N TYR A 17 -44.97 -29.04 5.98
CA TYR A 17 -43.65 -28.78 5.38
C TYR A 17 -42.76 -27.85 6.22
N LEU A 18 -42.94 -27.82 7.55
CA LEU A 18 -41.92 -27.28 8.45
C LEU A 18 -41.02 -28.44 8.90
N SER A 19 -39.93 -28.63 8.17
CA SER A 19 -38.85 -29.51 8.61
C SER A 19 -38.36 -29.06 9.99
N THR A 20 -38.46 -30.02 10.90
CA THR A 20 -38.00 -30.03 12.28
C THR A 20 -36.52 -29.67 12.39
N ALA A 21 -36.22 -28.41 12.68
CA ALA A 21 -35.01 -28.05 13.42
C ALA A 21 -35.45 -27.75 14.87
N SER A 22 -35.11 -28.68 15.76
CA SER A 22 -35.43 -28.70 17.18
C SER A 22 -35.24 -27.33 17.85
N ALA A 23 -36.34 -26.69 18.26
CA ALA A 23 -36.32 -25.65 19.26
C ALA A 23 -35.87 -26.26 20.60
N ALA A 24 -34.56 -26.28 20.83
CA ALA A 24 -33.99 -26.63 22.11
C ALA A 24 -34.45 -25.61 23.16
N PRO A 25 -34.84 -26.04 24.38
CA PRO A 25 -35.13 -25.12 25.47
C PRO A 25 -33.86 -24.30 25.76
N ALA A 26 -34.04 -23.02 26.11
CA ALA A 26 -32.94 -22.12 26.46
C ALA A 26 -31.93 -22.82 27.38
N PRO A 27 -30.61 -22.77 27.10
CA PRO A 27 -29.63 -23.50 27.87
C PRO A 27 -29.71 -23.05 29.33
N VAL A 28 -30.08 -23.98 30.21
CA VAL A 28 -30.00 -23.80 31.65
C VAL A 28 -28.54 -23.46 31.97
N ALA A 29 -28.31 -22.35 32.67
CA ALA A 29 -26.95 -21.90 32.99
C ALA A 29 -26.18 -23.07 33.65
N PRO A 30 -25.03 -23.49 33.11
CA PRO A 30 -24.26 -24.59 33.68
C PRO A 30 -23.81 -24.23 35.10
N LEU A 31 -23.72 -25.23 35.98
CA LEU A 31 -23.24 -25.05 37.35
C LEU A 31 -21.87 -24.35 37.31
N GLY A 32 -21.68 -23.30 38.13
CA GLY A 32 -20.47 -22.45 38.11
C GLY A 32 -19.15 -23.23 38.19
N LYS A 33 -19.14 -24.37 38.89
CA LYS A 33 -17.97 -25.26 38.97
C LYS A 33 -17.58 -25.89 37.63
N SER A 34 -18.55 -26.36 36.85
CA SER A 34 -18.30 -26.94 35.52
C SER A 34 -17.81 -25.90 34.52
N LEU A 35 -18.22 -24.65 34.72
CA LEU A 35 -17.86 -23.54 33.86
C LEU A 35 -16.43 -23.06 34.12
N VAL A 36 -16.03 -22.99 35.40
CA VAL A 36 -14.64 -22.71 35.79
C VAL A 36 -13.69 -23.75 35.21
N ASP A 37 -14.06 -25.03 35.24
CA ASP A 37 -13.23 -26.12 34.70
C ASP A 37 -13.13 -26.05 33.16
N GLY A 38 -14.24 -25.78 32.47
CA GLY A 38 -14.24 -25.57 31.02
C GLY A 38 -13.38 -24.38 30.59
N TYR A 39 -13.38 -23.29 31.35
CA TYR A 39 -12.49 -22.16 31.06
C TYR A 39 -11.03 -22.43 31.44
N ARG A 40 -10.77 -23.23 32.48
CA ARG A 40 -9.42 -23.64 32.89
C ARG A 40 -8.71 -24.37 31.75
N ASP A 41 -9.38 -25.32 31.10
CA ASP A 41 -8.83 -26.07 29.96
C ASP A 41 -8.60 -25.18 28.73
N SER A 42 -9.39 -24.13 28.54
CA SER A 42 -9.22 -23.17 27.43
C SER A 42 -8.17 -22.08 27.67
N LEU A 43 -7.68 -21.92 28.91
CA LEU A 43 -6.71 -20.90 29.30
C LEU A 43 -5.28 -21.47 29.45
N ASP A 44 -5.10 -22.78 29.27
CA ASP A 44 -3.79 -23.44 29.28
C ASP A 44 -3.14 -23.33 27.88
N PRO A 45 -1.98 -22.66 27.74
CA PRO A 45 -1.30 -22.46 26.45
C PRO A 45 -0.96 -23.77 25.72
N GLN A 46 -0.84 -24.87 26.46
CA GLN A 46 -0.55 -26.21 25.91
C GLN A 46 -1.77 -26.85 25.22
N HIS A 47 -2.98 -26.29 25.38
CA HIS A 47 -4.23 -26.91 24.95
C HIS A 47 -4.91 -26.21 23.76
N GLU A 48 -4.36 -25.08 23.27
CA GLU A 48 -4.83 -24.45 22.03
C GLU A 48 -4.73 -25.40 20.83
N ASP A 49 -3.72 -26.29 20.81
CA ASP A 49 -3.55 -27.32 19.77
C ASP A 49 -4.62 -28.42 19.80
N ARG A 50 -5.34 -28.59 20.92
CA ARG A 50 -6.24 -29.73 21.14
C ARG A 50 -7.72 -29.43 20.89
N THR A 51 -8.10 -28.16 20.78
CA THR A 51 -9.50 -27.74 20.52
C THR A 51 -10.01 -28.09 19.11
N ARG A 52 -9.17 -28.70 18.25
CA ARG A 52 -9.57 -29.27 16.95
C ARG A 52 -10.01 -30.74 17.01
N TYR A 53 -9.99 -31.39 18.18
CA TYR A 53 -10.30 -32.82 18.30
C TYR A 53 -11.64 -33.10 19.01
N ASN A 54 -12.53 -33.81 18.32
CA ASN A 54 -13.73 -34.41 18.90
C ASN A 54 -13.34 -35.72 19.62
N PRO A 55 -13.65 -35.90 20.93
CA PRO A 55 -13.17 -37.04 21.73
C PRO A 55 -13.76 -38.41 21.38
N LEU A 56 -14.58 -38.52 20.32
CA LEU A 56 -15.17 -39.79 19.88
C LEU A 56 -14.59 -40.34 18.56
N ASN A 57 -13.61 -39.69 17.94
CA ASN A 57 -12.95 -40.26 16.76
C ASN A 57 -11.57 -39.66 16.50
N THR A 58 -10.50 -40.41 16.80
CA THR A 58 -9.10 -39.97 16.68
C THR A 58 -8.54 -40.04 15.25
N ALA A 59 -9.26 -40.64 14.31
CA ALA A 59 -8.74 -40.92 12.96
C ALA A 59 -9.30 -40.01 11.86
N HIS A 60 -10.24 -39.09 12.13
CA HIS A 60 -10.81 -38.20 11.12
C HIS A 60 -11.06 -36.78 11.68
N PRO A 61 -10.30 -35.76 11.23
CA PRO A 61 -10.61 -34.38 11.55
C PRO A 61 -11.90 -34.03 10.81
N ARG A 62 -13.02 -33.81 11.51
CA ARG A 62 -14.15 -33.13 10.87
C ARG A 62 -13.89 -31.63 10.91
N SER A 63 -13.00 -31.16 10.03
CA SER A 63 -13.43 -30.04 9.20
C SER A 63 -14.73 -30.50 8.54
N SER A 64 -15.78 -29.67 8.63
CA SER A 64 -16.89 -29.80 7.69
C SER A 64 -16.28 -29.98 6.30
N ALA A 65 -16.73 -31.02 5.60
CA ALA A 65 -16.28 -31.46 4.28
C ALA A 65 -15.46 -30.38 3.55
N LEU A 66 -14.21 -30.69 3.21
CA LEU A 66 -13.44 -29.93 2.23
C LEU A 66 -14.40 -29.61 1.08
N LEU A 67 -14.89 -28.37 1.04
CA LEU A 67 -15.66 -27.88 -0.09
C LEU A 67 -14.70 -27.99 -1.25
N ASN A 68 -14.95 -28.97 -2.12
CA ASN A 68 -14.21 -29.02 -3.37
C ASN A 68 -14.70 -27.83 -4.17
N ALA A 69 -14.01 -26.69 -4.06
CA ALA A 69 -14.36 -25.46 -4.76
C ALA A 69 -14.36 -25.64 -6.29
N ASN A 70 -13.83 -26.78 -6.77
CA ASN A 70 -13.82 -27.21 -8.17
C ASN A 70 -15.05 -28.04 -8.57
N ASP A 71 -15.96 -28.39 -7.65
CA ASP A 71 -17.25 -29.01 -7.97
C ASP A 71 -18.34 -27.93 -8.10
N PRO A 72 -18.66 -27.50 -9.34
CA PRO A 72 -19.64 -26.43 -9.55
C PRO A 72 -21.06 -26.83 -9.11
N VAL A 73 -21.38 -28.12 -9.06
CA VAL A 73 -22.71 -28.61 -8.67
C VAL A 73 -22.89 -28.53 -7.16
N ALA A 74 -21.89 -28.96 -6.39
CA ALA A 74 -21.90 -28.85 -4.94
C ALA A 74 -21.92 -27.37 -4.49
N LEU A 75 -21.14 -26.52 -5.16
CA LEU A 75 -21.08 -25.09 -4.86
C LEU A 75 -22.40 -24.40 -5.21
N TYR A 76 -23.03 -24.74 -6.34
CA TYR A 76 -24.35 -24.24 -6.70
C TYR A 76 -25.43 -24.68 -5.70
N LEU A 77 -25.47 -25.95 -5.31
CA LEU A 77 -26.45 -26.47 -4.34
C LEU A 77 -26.31 -25.78 -2.97
N LEU A 78 -25.08 -25.61 -2.49
CA LEU A 78 -24.83 -24.91 -1.23
C LEU A 78 -25.17 -23.42 -1.32
N THR A 79 -24.92 -22.81 -2.46
CA THR A 79 -25.29 -21.40 -2.70
C THR A 79 -26.81 -21.26 -2.72
N GLU A 80 -27.54 -22.12 -3.44
CA GLU A 80 -29.00 -22.13 -3.47
C GLU A 80 -29.61 -22.42 -2.08
N THR A 81 -29.00 -23.33 -1.32
CA THR A 81 -29.41 -23.63 0.07
C THR A 81 -29.16 -22.43 0.99
N ALA A 82 -27.98 -21.80 0.92
CA ALA A 82 -27.66 -20.62 1.71
C ALA A 82 -28.56 -19.42 1.36
N ILE A 83 -28.88 -19.24 0.09
CA ILE A 83 -29.85 -18.28 -0.45
C ILE A 83 -31.25 -18.57 0.11
N GLY A 84 -31.68 -19.84 0.10
CA GLY A 84 -32.94 -20.29 0.67
C GLY A 84 -33.05 -20.01 2.17
N ASP A 85 -32.02 -20.41 2.92
CA ASP A 85 -31.97 -20.25 4.38
C ASP A 85 -31.93 -18.77 4.80
N SER A 86 -31.26 -17.93 4.01
CA SER A 86 -31.15 -16.49 4.28
C SER A 86 -32.36 -15.64 3.86
N THR A 87 -33.36 -16.23 3.18
CA THR A 87 -34.57 -15.50 2.77
C THR A 87 -35.35 -14.86 3.91
N ASN A 88 -35.27 -15.45 5.11
CA ASN A 88 -36.02 -15.01 6.29
C ASN A 88 -35.15 -14.28 7.32
N TYR A 89 -33.91 -13.92 6.97
CA TYR A 89 -33.03 -13.18 7.88
C TYR A 89 -33.38 -11.70 7.92
N GLU A 90 -33.34 -11.14 9.13
CA GLU A 90 -33.67 -9.74 9.40
C GLU A 90 -32.58 -8.82 8.83
N VAL A 91 -32.95 -7.93 7.92
CA VAL A 91 -32.08 -6.84 7.45
C VAL A 91 -32.27 -5.62 8.35
N LEU A 92 -31.28 -5.41 9.20
CA LEU A 92 -31.16 -4.27 10.11
C LEU A 92 -30.84 -2.96 9.37
N SER A 93 -31.20 -1.83 9.97
CA SER A 93 -30.81 -0.51 9.46
C SER A 93 -29.32 -0.21 9.67
N PHE A 94 -28.76 0.72 8.88
CA PHE A 94 -27.34 1.10 9.00
C PHE A 94 -26.97 1.56 10.42
N GLU A 95 -27.82 2.37 11.06
CA GLU A 95 -27.61 2.85 12.44
C GLU A 95 -27.61 1.69 13.46
N GLU A 96 -28.49 0.70 13.30
CA GLU A 96 -28.55 -0.47 14.16
C GLU A 96 -27.32 -1.37 13.98
N VAL A 97 -26.84 -1.54 12.74
CA VAL A 97 -25.61 -2.28 12.43
C VAL A 97 -24.41 -1.60 13.06
N GLU A 98 -24.28 -0.28 12.94
CA GLU A 98 -23.19 0.46 13.60
C GLU A 98 -23.27 0.35 15.12
N LYS A 99 -24.47 0.43 15.70
CA LYS A 99 -24.68 0.27 17.14
C LYS A 99 -24.30 -1.14 17.61
N LEU A 100 -24.70 -2.18 16.89
CA LEU A 100 -24.34 -3.56 17.19
C LEU A 100 -22.84 -3.81 17.04
N LYS A 101 -22.18 -3.22 16.03
CA LYS A 101 -20.72 -3.29 15.87
C LYS A 101 -19.98 -2.60 17.02
N LYS A 102 -20.42 -1.40 17.43
CA LYS A 102 -19.87 -0.70 18.61
C LYS A 102 -20.10 -1.50 19.89
N GLU A 103 -21.25 -2.15 20.03
CA GLU A 103 -21.53 -3.03 21.17
C GLU A 103 -20.65 -4.29 21.15
N ALA A 104 -20.41 -4.88 19.98
CA ALA A 104 -19.54 -6.04 19.81
C ALA A 104 -18.08 -5.73 20.20
N THR A 105 -17.53 -4.58 19.80
CA THR A 105 -16.16 -4.19 20.19
C THR A 105 -16.04 -3.98 21.69
N VAL A 106 -16.99 -3.28 22.30
CA VAL A 106 -17.03 -3.07 23.76
C VAL A 106 -17.19 -4.39 24.52
N LEU A 107 -18.05 -5.29 24.04
CA LEU A 107 -18.22 -6.61 24.64
C LEU A 107 -16.97 -7.47 24.49
N SER A 108 -16.26 -7.43 23.35
CA SER A 108 -15.00 -8.15 23.15
C SER A 108 -13.95 -7.72 24.16
N SER A 109 -13.73 -6.41 24.31
CA SER A 109 -12.78 -5.89 25.31
C SER A 109 -13.17 -6.28 26.73
N ARG A 110 -14.48 -6.31 27.04
CA ARG A 110 -14.98 -6.74 28.35
C ARG A 110 -14.78 -8.25 28.57
N ILE A 111 -15.05 -9.08 27.57
CA ILE A 111 -14.85 -10.54 27.58
C ILE A 111 -13.37 -10.84 27.86
N GLU A 112 -12.46 -10.24 27.11
CA GLU A 112 -11.02 -10.41 27.34
C GLU A 112 -10.59 -9.94 28.73
N GLY A 113 -11.10 -8.79 29.19
CA GLY A 113 -10.87 -8.31 30.54
C GLY A 113 -11.35 -9.29 31.61
N THR A 114 -12.53 -9.89 31.43
CA THR A 114 -13.04 -10.93 32.35
C THR A 114 -12.27 -12.25 32.25
N LYS A 115 -11.77 -12.64 31.06
CA LYS A 115 -10.89 -13.81 30.89
C LYS A 115 -9.59 -13.64 31.66
N ARG A 116 -8.94 -12.48 31.54
CA ARG A 116 -7.71 -12.16 32.30
C ARG A 116 -7.97 -12.17 33.82
N LYS A 117 -9.09 -11.60 34.27
CA LYS A 117 -9.48 -11.63 35.70
C LYS A 117 -9.73 -13.06 36.19
N LEU A 118 -10.41 -13.89 35.40
CA LEU A 118 -10.65 -15.30 35.73
C LEU A 118 -9.33 -16.09 35.80
N ALA A 119 -8.39 -15.84 34.88
CA ALA A 119 -7.08 -16.49 34.89
C ALA A 119 -6.28 -16.13 36.15
N LEU A 120 -6.25 -14.85 36.54
CA LEU A 120 -5.59 -14.42 37.77
C LEU A 120 -6.25 -15.02 39.02
N GLU A 121 -7.58 -15.01 39.09
CA GLU A 121 -8.30 -15.59 40.22
C GLU A 121 -8.12 -17.11 40.30
N THR A 122 -8.03 -17.81 39.16
CA THR A 122 -7.73 -19.25 39.11
C THR A 122 -6.35 -19.55 39.66
N LYS A 123 -5.34 -18.72 39.35
CA LYS A 123 -4.00 -18.83 39.92
C LYS A 123 -3.98 -18.56 41.43
N LEU A 124 -4.74 -17.56 41.89
CA LEU A 124 -4.89 -17.26 43.33
C LEU A 124 -5.56 -18.41 44.08
N ARG A 125 -6.61 -19.00 43.52
CA ARG A 125 -7.26 -20.20 44.06
C ARG A 125 -6.29 -21.38 44.13
N ASP A 126 -5.51 -21.62 43.07
CA ASP A 126 -4.55 -22.73 43.02
C ASP A 126 -3.38 -22.50 44.02
N ALA A 127 -2.96 -21.26 44.25
CA ALA A 127 -2.01 -20.88 45.30
C ALA A 127 -2.58 -21.01 46.72
N ALA A 128 -3.83 -20.57 46.94
CA ALA A 128 -4.52 -20.80 48.21
C ALA A 128 -4.70 -22.30 48.49
N GLN A 129 -4.94 -23.11 47.44
CA GLN A 129 -5.04 -24.56 47.55
C GLN A 129 -3.69 -25.21 47.88
N SER A 130 -2.57 -24.72 47.33
CA SER A 130 -1.24 -25.21 47.68
C SER A 130 -0.86 -24.85 49.11
N LEU A 131 -1.22 -23.66 49.59
CA LEU A 131 -1.07 -23.27 51.00
C LEU A 131 -1.90 -24.19 51.92
N GLY A 132 -3.17 -24.45 51.60
CA GLY A 132 -3.99 -25.39 52.36
C GLY A 132 -3.41 -26.81 52.42
N ARG A 133 -2.76 -27.28 51.35
CA ARG A 133 -2.04 -28.58 51.34
C ARG A 133 -0.80 -28.60 52.24
N LEU A 134 -0.12 -27.48 52.40
CA LEU A 134 1.05 -27.36 53.29
C LEU A 134 0.65 -27.33 54.77
N TYR A 135 -0.51 -26.76 55.07
CA TYR A 135 -1.05 -26.72 56.43
C TYR A 135 -1.84 -27.99 56.81
N SER A 136 -2.31 -28.77 55.83
CA SER A 136 -3.02 -30.03 56.07
C SER A 136 -2.04 -31.17 56.38
N PRO A 137 -2.14 -31.84 57.54
CA PRO A 137 -1.24 -32.95 57.88
C PRO A 137 -1.43 -34.13 56.90
N PRO A 138 -0.35 -34.88 56.58
CA PRO A 138 -0.44 -36.03 55.70
C PRO A 138 -1.36 -37.10 56.31
N SER A 139 -2.43 -37.42 55.59
CA SER A 139 -3.41 -38.45 55.99
C SER A 139 -2.78 -39.85 55.88
N PRO A 140 -2.76 -40.65 56.97
CA PRO A 140 -2.18 -41.99 56.95
C PRO A 140 -3.26 -43.00 56.55
N ARG A 141 -3.43 -43.28 55.25
CA ARG A 141 -4.12 -44.49 54.76
C ARG A 141 -3.99 -44.67 53.24
N SER A 142 -2.99 -45.47 52.83
CA SER A 142 -2.89 -46.27 51.59
C SER A 142 -1.41 -46.65 51.36
N SER A 143 -0.78 -47.54 52.13
CA SER A 143 -0.68 -49.02 51.91
C SER A 143 -0.31 -49.38 50.46
N GLY A 144 0.80 -50.04 50.09
CA GLY A 144 1.92 -50.66 50.81
C GLY A 144 3.21 -50.47 49.99
N GLU A 145 4.40 -50.91 50.35
CA GLU A 145 4.84 -52.08 51.11
C GLU A 145 6.34 -51.83 51.45
N TYR A 146 6.84 -52.51 52.49
CA TYR A 146 8.23 -52.52 53.01
C TYR A 146 8.63 -51.43 54.02
N ALA A 147 8.75 -51.91 55.26
CA ALA A 147 9.15 -51.22 56.47
C ALA A 147 10.68 -51.12 56.63
N ALA A 148 11.15 -50.08 57.32
CA ALA A 148 12.21 -50.20 58.33
C ALA A 148 12.29 -48.94 59.23
N ASN A 149 11.64 -49.06 60.40
CA ASN A 149 12.17 -48.74 61.73
C ASN A 149 12.88 -47.38 61.98
N THR A 150 12.23 -46.50 62.76
CA THR A 150 12.89 -45.82 63.90
C THR A 150 11.86 -45.17 64.83
N HIS A 151 11.94 -45.51 66.10
CA HIS A 151 11.14 -44.93 67.17
C HIS A 151 11.66 -43.54 67.55
N ARG A 152 10.82 -42.50 67.45
CA ARG A 152 10.87 -41.36 68.38
C ARG A 152 9.46 -40.89 68.73
N ARG A 153 9.09 -41.18 69.98
CA ARG A 153 8.01 -40.50 70.68
C ARG A 153 8.43 -39.04 70.87
N SER A 154 7.68 -38.09 70.32
CA SER A 154 7.64 -36.73 70.86
C SER A 154 6.19 -36.38 71.15
N ARG A 155 5.87 -36.36 72.44
CA ARG A 155 4.67 -35.73 72.99
C ARG A 155 4.90 -34.23 72.89
N SER A 156 4.14 -33.53 72.04
CA SER A 156 3.99 -32.07 72.15
C SER A 156 2.70 -31.78 72.92
N ILE A 157 2.86 -31.13 74.08
CA ILE A 157 1.84 -30.73 75.05
C ILE A 157 1.62 -29.20 75.01
N PHE A 158 2.11 -28.49 73.98
CA PHE A 158 1.91 -27.04 73.84
C PHE A 158 1.19 -26.67 72.53
N GLY A 159 0.05 -25.98 72.68
CA GLY A 159 -0.49 -25.00 71.72
C GLY A 159 -1.02 -25.51 70.38
N ARG A 160 -2.20 -26.14 70.35
CA ARG A 160 -2.92 -26.53 69.11
C ARG A 160 -3.91 -25.49 68.55
N SER A 161 -3.92 -24.25 69.06
CA SER A 161 -4.91 -23.24 68.63
C SER A 161 -4.50 -22.46 67.39
N GLY A 162 -3.23 -22.08 67.24
CA GLY A 162 -2.77 -21.21 66.15
C GLY A 162 -2.73 -21.88 64.78
N THR A 163 -2.47 -23.19 64.71
CA THR A 163 -2.44 -23.92 63.42
C THR A 163 -3.83 -24.23 62.88
N SER A 164 -4.82 -24.41 63.77
CA SER A 164 -6.24 -24.55 63.36
C SER A 164 -6.77 -23.23 62.82
N GLU A 165 -6.40 -22.11 63.45
CA GLU A 165 -6.85 -20.79 63.02
C GLU A 165 -6.20 -20.36 61.68
N ALA A 166 -4.93 -20.73 61.45
CA ALA A 166 -4.26 -20.52 60.16
C ALA A 166 -4.86 -21.41 59.04
N LEU A 167 -5.23 -22.64 59.36
CA LEU A 167 -5.96 -23.55 58.47
C LEU A 167 -7.33 -22.98 58.11
N ASP A 168 -8.13 -22.58 59.10
CA ASP A 168 -9.46 -22.01 58.90
C ASP A 168 -9.39 -20.72 58.06
N LYS A 169 -8.37 -19.88 58.24
CA LYS A 169 -8.10 -18.71 57.39
C LYS A 169 -7.80 -19.13 55.95
N SER A 170 -6.88 -20.07 55.73
CA SER A 170 -6.54 -20.54 54.38
C SER A 170 -7.71 -21.22 53.65
N ASP A 171 -8.52 -22.00 54.37
CA ASP A 171 -9.72 -22.64 53.82
C ASP A 171 -10.82 -21.61 53.53
N SER A 172 -10.93 -20.56 54.34
CA SER A 172 -11.85 -19.45 54.10
C SER A 172 -11.45 -18.62 52.87
N GLU A 173 -10.15 -18.36 52.68
CA GLU A 173 -9.61 -17.64 51.52
C GLU A 173 -9.77 -18.46 50.24
N LEU A 174 -9.52 -19.78 50.32
CA LEU A 174 -9.78 -20.72 49.22
C LEU A 174 -11.26 -20.72 48.82
N ALA A 175 -12.17 -20.75 49.79
CA ALA A 175 -13.61 -20.72 49.52
C ALA A 175 -14.07 -19.39 48.89
N VAL A 176 -13.50 -18.26 49.32
CA VAL A 176 -13.76 -16.94 48.73
C VAL A 176 -13.26 -16.88 47.30
N SER A 177 -12.02 -17.30 47.04
CA SER A 177 -11.43 -17.31 45.69
C SER A 177 -12.17 -18.27 44.76
N GLN A 178 -12.62 -19.43 45.26
CA GLN A 178 -13.45 -20.36 44.50
C GLN A 178 -14.80 -19.74 44.10
N ARG A 179 -15.49 -19.06 45.02
CA ARG A 179 -16.75 -18.34 44.68
C ARG A 179 -16.50 -17.23 43.66
N ARG A 180 -15.36 -16.54 43.76
CA ARG A 180 -14.99 -15.46 42.84
C ARG A 180 -14.67 -16.00 41.43
N CYS A 181 -13.99 -17.15 41.34
CA CYS A 181 -13.83 -17.88 40.07
C CYS A 181 -15.19 -18.25 39.47
N GLU A 182 -16.11 -18.81 40.26
CA GLU A 182 -17.44 -19.22 39.80
C GLU A 182 -18.27 -18.02 39.31
N GLN A 183 -18.18 -16.86 39.99
CA GLN A 183 -18.84 -15.63 39.58
C GLN A 183 -18.27 -15.07 38.27
N LEU A 184 -16.94 -14.98 38.17
CA LEU A 184 -16.26 -14.50 36.95
C LEU A 184 -16.54 -15.42 35.75
N ALA A 185 -16.57 -16.73 35.96
CA ALA A 185 -16.93 -17.69 34.92
C ALA A 185 -18.39 -17.50 34.45
N GLN A 186 -19.34 -17.31 35.37
CA GLN A 186 -20.74 -17.04 35.02
C GLN A 186 -20.93 -15.71 34.27
N GLU A 187 -20.19 -14.67 34.66
CA GLU A 187 -20.18 -13.40 33.94
C GLU A 187 -19.61 -13.57 32.53
N LEU A 188 -18.51 -14.29 32.40
CA LEU A 188 -17.88 -14.58 31.11
C LEU A 188 -18.85 -15.31 30.17
N TRP A 189 -19.54 -16.34 30.66
CA TRP A 189 -20.54 -17.07 29.86
C TRP A 189 -21.71 -16.20 29.42
N LYS A 190 -22.20 -15.29 30.28
CA LYS A 190 -23.25 -14.33 29.90
C LYS A 190 -22.77 -13.34 28.86
N LEU A 191 -21.53 -12.87 28.98
CA LEU A 191 -20.94 -11.92 28.03
C LEU A 191 -20.68 -12.59 26.67
N GLU A 192 -20.13 -13.81 26.66
CA GLU A 192 -19.91 -14.61 25.45
C GLU A 192 -21.24 -14.96 24.76
N GLY A 193 -22.28 -15.33 25.52
CA GLY A 193 -23.61 -15.56 24.96
C GLY A 193 -24.24 -14.29 24.35
N ARG A 194 -23.97 -13.10 24.92
CA ARG A 194 -24.40 -11.82 24.35
C ARG A 194 -23.62 -11.49 23.07
N ALA A 195 -22.31 -11.72 23.04
CA ALA A 195 -21.48 -11.54 21.86
C ALA A 195 -21.95 -12.44 20.71
N GLN A 196 -22.14 -13.75 20.97
CA GLN A 196 -22.67 -14.70 19.98
C GLN A 196 -24.03 -14.26 19.42
N LYS A 197 -24.91 -13.70 20.25
CA LYS A 197 -26.21 -13.18 19.79
C LYS A 197 -26.06 -11.98 18.86
N ILE A 198 -25.12 -11.08 19.13
CA ILE A 198 -24.84 -9.91 18.28
C ILE A 198 -24.20 -10.35 16.97
N ASP A 199 -23.19 -11.22 17.03
CA ASP A 199 -22.52 -11.77 15.85
C ASP A 199 -23.52 -12.49 14.96
N ARG A 200 -24.41 -13.29 15.54
CA ARG A 200 -25.50 -13.94 14.81
C ARG A 200 -26.40 -12.92 14.09
N ARG A 201 -26.81 -11.83 14.75
CA ARG A 201 -27.64 -10.79 14.11
C ARG A 201 -26.89 -10.04 13.01
N LEU A 202 -25.60 -9.76 13.19
CA LEU A 202 -24.75 -9.13 12.18
C LEU A 202 -24.57 -10.05 10.96
N LEU A 203 -24.38 -11.35 11.19
CA LEU A 203 -24.27 -12.36 10.14
C LEU A 203 -25.61 -12.60 9.43
N GLU A 204 -26.73 -12.67 10.16
CA GLU A 204 -28.09 -12.73 9.60
C GLU A 204 -28.35 -11.53 8.70
N HIS A 205 -28.04 -10.29 9.15
CA HIS A 205 -28.12 -9.09 8.31
C HIS A 205 -27.22 -9.20 7.07
N THR A 206 -25.96 -9.60 7.23
CA THR A 206 -25.01 -9.68 6.11
C THR A 206 -25.46 -10.71 5.06
N ALA A 207 -25.89 -11.89 5.50
CA ALA A 207 -26.45 -12.91 4.63
C ALA A 207 -27.77 -12.47 3.99
N GLY A 208 -28.65 -11.77 4.71
CA GLY A 208 -29.88 -11.19 4.17
C GLY A 208 -29.61 -10.14 3.09
N VAL A 209 -28.64 -9.24 3.29
CA VAL A 209 -28.21 -8.25 2.28
C VAL A 209 -27.61 -8.95 1.06
N LEU A 210 -26.72 -9.93 1.25
CA LEU A 210 -26.12 -10.70 0.16
C LEU A 210 -27.18 -11.48 -0.65
N GLN A 211 -28.21 -11.98 0.01
CA GLN A 211 -29.33 -12.64 -0.65
C GLN A 211 -30.19 -11.66 -1.45
N MET A 212 -30.42 -10.45 -0.94
CA MET A 212 -31.11 -9.40 -1.67
C MET A 212 -30.34 -8.96 -2.92
N THR A 213 -29.00 -9.02 -2.90
CA THR A 213 -28.15 -8.61 -4.04
C THR A 213 -27.85 -9.74 -5.03
N HIS A 214 -27.88 -11.02 -4.63
CA HIS A 214 -27.72 -12.16 -5.54
C HIS A 214 -28.84 -12.26 -6.60
N LYS A 215 -29.97 -11.57 -6.39
CA LYS A 215 -31.05 -11.39 -7.38
C LYS A 215 -30.97 -10.09 -8.18
N GLY A 216 -29.87 -9.34 -8.10
CA GLY A 216 -29.71 -8.09 -8.84
C GLY A 216 -29.93 -8.24 -10.35
N LEU A 217 -30.97 -7.56 -10.86
CA LEU A 217 -31.33 -7.33 -12.27
C LEU A 217 -32.11 -8.42 -13.05
N LYS A 218 -33.01 -9.19 -12.44
CA LYS A 218 -34.19 -9.71 -13.20
C LYS A 218 -35.52 -9.44 -12.49
N LYS A 219 -36.27 -8.49 -13.07
CA LYS A 219 -37.71 -8.23 -12.95
C LYS A 219 -38.24 -7.78 -11.58
N GLY A 220 -38.59 -6.49 -11.51
CA GLY A 220 -39.68 -6.03 -10.66
C GLY A 220 -41.02 -6.69 -11.02
N PRO A 221 -42.02 -6.67 -10.13
CA PRO A 221 -43.27 -7.38 -10.30
C PRO A 221 -44.06 -6.79 -11.47
N LYS A 222 -44.37 -7.65 -12.45
CA LYS A 222 -45.17 -7.35 -13.62
C LYS A 222 -46.58 -6.90 -13.21
N THR A 223 -46.98 -5.71 -13.63
CA THR A 223 -48.39 -5.40 -13.90
C THR A 223 -48.58 -5.28 -15.42
N ALA A 224 -49.63 -5.98 -15.85
CA ALA A 224 -50.26 -6.18 -17.13
C ALA A 224 -50.03 -5.18 -18.30
N ALA A 225 -49.97 -5.81 -19.49
CA ALA A 225 -50.56 -5.41 -20.77
C ALA A 225 -49.80 -4.40 -21.66
N MET A 226 -49.16 -4.88 -22.73
CA MET A 226 -49.75 -4.96 -24.07
C MET A 226 -48.75 -5.60 -25.05
N ASP A 227 -49.32 -6.36 -25.99
CA ASP A 227 -48.67 -7.16 -27.02
C ASP A 227 -47.87 -6.33 -28.03
N ASN A 228 -46.75 -6.89 -28.50
CA ASN A 228 -46.55 -7.11 -29.94
C ASN A 228 -45.33 -8.00 -30.23
N ASP A 229 -45.65 -9.18 -30.78
CA ASP A 229 -44.92 -9.97 -31.77
C ASP A 229 -43.61 -9.39 -32.33
N PHE A 230 -42.51 -10.12 -32.12
CA PHE A 230 -41.67 -10.59 -33.23
C PHE A 230 -40.78 -11.77 -32.78
N ASP A 231 -40.96 -12.88 -33.48
CA ASP A 231 -40.27 -14.17 -33.34
C ASP A 231 -38.81 -14.06 -33.81
N GLY A 232 -37.89 -14.71 -33.07
CA GLY A 232 -36.44 -14.59 -33.32
C GLY A 232 -35.58 -15.35 -32.31
N HIS A 233 -35.77 -16.67 -32.23
CA HIS A 233 -34.81 -17.67 -31.73
C HIS A 233 -33.79 -17.21 -30.68
N GLU A 234 -34.23 -17.06 -29.43
CA GLU A 234 -33.37 -16.94 -28.26
C GLU A 234 -32.79 -18.34 -27.93
N PHE A 235 -31.46 -18.42 -27.94
CA PHE A 235 -30.65 -19.62 -27.75
C PHE A 235 -30.98 -20.29 -26.39
N ASP A 236 -31.49 -21.53 -26.44
CA ASP A 236 -31.83 -22.30 -25.24
C ASP A 236 -30.57 -22.94 -24.64
N ASP A 237 -30.07 -22.35 -23.54
CA ASP A 237 -28.91 -22.81 -22.75
C ASP A 237 -29.08 -24.20 -22.10
N ARG A 238 -30.18 -24.92 -22.39
CA ARG A 238 -30.35 -26.35 -22.06
C ARG A 238 -29.66 -27.29 -23.06
N SER A 239 -29.10 -26.77 -24.14
CA SER A 239 -28.43 -27.55 -25.18
C SER A 239 -26.97 -27.93 -24.82
N LEU A 240 -26.42 -27.42 -23.71
CA LEU A 240 -25.03 -27.67 -23.29
C LEU A 240 -24.83 -28.95 -22.47
N TYR A 241 -25.90 -29.72 -22.18
CA TYR A 241 -25.82 -31.03 -21.51
C TYR A 241 -26.47 -32.16 -22.32
N ARG A 242 -26.04 -32.35 -23.57
CA ARG A 242 -26.03 -33.69 -24.17
C ARG A 242 -24.60 -34.22 -24.21
N THR A 243 -24.29 -35.11 -23.27
CA THR A 243 -23.21 -36.08 -23.46
C THR A 243 -23.71 -37.49 -23.16
N HIS A 244 -23.20 -38.41 -23.97
CA HIS A 244 -23.12 -39.85 -23.75
C HIS A 244 -24.29 -40.76 -24.17
N GLU A 245 -24.45 -40.96 -25.48
CA GLU A 245 -24.82 -42.29 -25.99
C GLU A 245 -24.24 -42.46 -27.42
N HIS A 246 -23.51 -43.55 -27.63
CA HIS A 246 -22.87 -44.03 -28.88
C HIS A 246 -21.42 -43.60 -29.18
N LEU A 247 -20.50 -43.92 -28.26
CA LEU A 247 -19.19 -44.45 -28.64
C LEU A 247 -19.12 -45.89 -28.17
N ASP A 248 -19.64 -46.80 -28.99
CA ASP A 248 -19.38 -48.22 -28.85
C ASP A 248 -19.49 -48.87 -30.23
N SER A 249 -18.35 -49.07 -30.90
CA SER A 249 -18.06 -50.15 -31.87
C SER A 249 -16.85 -49.81 -32.73
N PHE A 250 -15.65 -50.06 -32.21
CA PHE A 250 -14.54 -50.47 -33.06
C PHE A 250 -14.76 -51.93 -33.46
N GLY A 251 -14.76 -52.22 -34.76
CA GLY A 251 -14.33 -53.52 -35.28
C GLY A 251 -15.35 -54.36 -36.08
N VAL A 252 -14.95 -54.63 -37.33
CA VAL A 252 -15.04 -55.93 -38.02
C VAL A 252 -16.45 -56.43 -38.45
N HIS A 253 -16.84 -56.14 -39.69
CA HIS A 253 -17.03 -57.12 -40.78
C HIS A 253 -17.71 -56.48 -42.00
N GLY A 254 -17.19 -56.79 -43.19
CA GLY A 254 -17.56 -56.14 -44.44
C GLY A 254 -18.91 -56.54 -45.01
N LYS A 255 -19.45 -55.63 -45.83
CA LYS A 255 -20.11 -55.95 -47.09
C LYS A 255 -20.05 -54.76 -48.04
N VAL A 256 -19.62 -55.06 -49.25
CA VAL A 256 -19.44 -54.21 -50.43
C VAL A 256 -20.78 -53.64 -50.90
N GLN A 257 -20.87 -52.32 -51.15
CA GLN A 257 -21.46 -51.80 -52.39
C GLN A 257 -20.95 -50.37 -52.72
N PRO A 258 -20.73 -50.03 -54.01
CA PRO A 258 -19.76 -49.02 -54.44
C PRO A 258 -20.40 -47.71 -54.89
N GLY A 259 -19.60 -46.62 -54.82
CA GLY A 259 -19.84 -45.42 -55.61
C GLY A 259 -19.67 -44.11 -54.86
N MET A 260 -18.42 -43.71 -54.59
CA MET A 260 -18.01 -42.30 -54.49
C MET A 260 -16.53 -42.14 -54.86
N PRO A 261 -16.13 -41.02 -55.50
CA PRO A 261 -14.77 -40.78 -55.99
C PRO A 261 -13.81 -40.36 -54.86
N PRO A 262 -12.48 -40.44 -55.06
CA PRO A 262 -11.49 -40.37 -53.98
C PRO A 262 -11.15 -38.92 -53.64
N ALA A 263 -11.59 -38.44 -52.47
CA ALA A 263 -11.18 -37.15 -51.90
C ALA A 263 -10.20 -37.31 -50.72
N ASN A 264 -9.39 -38.38 -50.72
CA ASN A 264 -8.46 -38.68 -49.62
C ASN A 264 -6.97 -38.50 -49.97
N ASN A 265 -6.64 -38.21 -51.24
CA ASN A 265 -5.25 -37.94 -51.65
C ASN A 265 -4.80 -36.53 -51.25
N GLU A 266 -5.70 -35.55 -51.25
CA GLU A 266 -5.36 -34.17 -50.88
C GLU A 266 -5.00 -34.07 -49.39
N ALA A 267 -5.78 -34.69 -48.51
CA ALA A 267 -5.50 -34.72 -47.08
C ALA A 267 -4.14 -35.41 -46.77
N ILE A 268 -3.83 -36.51 -47.46
CA ILE A 268 -2.56 -37.22 -47.31
C ILE A 268 -1.40 -36.37 -47.84
N GLN A 269 -1.54 -35.72 -48.99
CA GLN A 269 -0.52 -34.81 -49.53
C GLN A 269 -0.31 -33.56 -48.67
N THR A 270 -1.38 -33.02 -48.05
CA THR A 270 -1.23 -31.91 -47.08
C THR A 270 -0.51 -32.35 -45.81
N MET A 271 -0.69 -33.60 -45.38
CA MET A 271 0.02 -34.17 -44.25
C MET A 271 1.49 -34.44 -44.60
N GLU A 272 1.76 -35.00 -45.78
CA GLU A 272 3.12 -35.21 -46.30
C GLU A 272 3.89 -33.89 -46.41
N ARG A 273 3.26 -32.85 -46.97
CA ARG A 273 3.89 -31.52 -47.07
C ARG A 273 4.15 -30.88 -45.71
N ARG A 274 3.23 -31.04 -44.74
CA ARG A 274 3.47 -30.55 -43.37
C ARG A 274 4.57 -31.34 -42.65
N LEU A 275 4.69 -32.63 -42.92
CA LEU A 275 5.78 -33.47 -42.39
C LEU A 275 7.12 -33.10 -43.02
N GLU A 276 7.14 -32.75 -44.30
CA GLU A 276 8.31 -32.22 -45.00
C GLU A 276 8.75 -30.88 -44.38
N GLU A 277 7.84 -29.90 -44.28
CA GLU A 277 8.09 -28.59 -43.64
C GLU A 277 8.56 -28.74 -42.17
N LEU A 278 8.01 -29.70 -41.42
CA LEU A 278 8.44 -29.97 -40.04
C LEU A 278 9.82 -30.64 -40.00
N SER A 279 10.11 -31.54 -40.93
CA SER A 279 11.41 -32.20 -41.02
C SER A 279 12.53 -31.25 -41.45
N GLU A 280 12.25 -30.31 -42.37
CA GLU A 280 13.18 -29.23 -42.75
C GLU A 280 13.41 -28.28 -41.57
N ARG A 281 12.35 -27.87 -40.87
CA ARG A 281 12.48 -27.01 -39.69
C ARG A 281 13.25 -27.68 -38.55
N MET A 282 13.10 -28.99 -38.37
CA MET A 282 13.86 -29.73 -37.36
C MET A 282 15.32 -29.92 -37.77
N HIS A 283 15.60 -30.13 -39.07
CA HIS A 283 16.96 -30.15 -39.60
C HIS A 283 17.66 -28.79 -39.44
N ASP A 284 16.98 -27.68 -39.73
CA ASP A 284 17.51 -26.33 -39.49
C ASP A 284 17.80 -26.10 -38.00
N MET A 285 16.90 -26.56 -37.13
CA MET A 285 17.09 -26.49 -35.68
C MET A 285 18.27 -27.37 -35.21
N MET A 286 18.51 -28.51 -35.84
CA MET A 286 19.70 -29.34 -35.58
C MET A 286 20.98 -28.65 -36.04
N ILE A 287 20.97 -27.98 -37.20
CA ILE A 287 22.11 -27.19 -37.70
C ILE A 287 22.41 -26.02 -36.77
N GLU A 288 21.37 -25.31 -36.31
CA GLU A 288 21.51 -24.21 -35.35
C GLU A 288 22.03 -24.69 -33.99
N SER A 289 21.58 -25.87 -33.53
CA SER A 289 22.00 -26.44 -32.23
C SER A 289 23.40 -27.06 -32.27
N ASN A 290 23.93 -27.44 -33.43
CA ASN A 290 25.23 -28.10 -33.57
C ASN A 290 26.08 -27.54 -34.73
N PRO A 291 26.67 -26.33 -34.58
CA PRO A 291 27.45 -25.70 -35.64
C PRO A 291 28.82 -26.39 -35.81
N GLY A 292 28.89 -27.42 -36.66
CA GLY A 292 30.16 -28.06 -37.05
C GLY A 292 30.12 -29.55 -37.37
N GLU A 293 29.00 -30.24 -37.11
CA GLU A 293 28.84 -31.67 -37.43
C GLU A 293 27.97 -31.84 -38.69
N PHE A 294 28.32 -32.80 -39.55
CA PHE A 294 27.57 -33.07 -40.78
C PHE A 294 26.25 -33.74 -40.44
N ILE A 295 25.15 -33.00 -40.57
CA ILE A 295 23.79 -33.51 -40.36
C ILE A 295 23.25 -34.02 -41.70
N ASP A 296 22.70 -35.24 -41.69
CA ASP A 296 22.13 -35.86 -42.88
C ASP A 296 20.90 -35.06 -43.37
N PRO A 297 20.80 -34.75 -44.67
CA PRO A 297 19.68 -33.98 -45.21
C PRO A 297 18.36 -34.74 -45.06
N PRO A 298 17.23 -34.03 -44.87
CA PRO A 298 15.92 -34.67 -44.75
C PRO A 298 15.61 -35.48 -46.03
N PRO A 299 14.94 -36.65 -45.89
CA PRO A 299 14.66 -37.53 -47.03
C PRO A 299 13.77 -36.82 -48.07
N GLN A 300 14.29 -36.60 -49.28
CA GLN A 300 13.59 -35.90 -50.37
C GLN A 300 12.75 -36.85 -51.23
N LEU A 301 11.57 -36.38 -51.66
CA LEU A 301 10.68 -37.06 -52.59
C LEU A 301 11.37 -37.23 -53.96
N SER A 302 11.64 -38.48 -54.35
CA SER A 302 12.11 -38.77 -55.71
C SER A 302 11.02 -38.38 -56.72
N ARG A 303 11.24 -37.26 -57.42
CA ARG A 303 10.38 -36.74 -58.50
C ARG A 303 10.41 -37.61 -59.79
N GLU A 304 10.87 -38.86 -59.71
CA GLU A 304 11.09 -39.70 -60.87
C GLU A 304 10.46 -41.10 -60.70
N GLY A 305 9.21 -41.19 -61.17
CA GLY A 305 8.65 -42.37 -61.84
C GLY A 305 8.68 -43.74 -61.14
N GLY A 306 7.78 -43.96 -60.18
CA GLY A 306 7.35 -45.31 -59.74
C GLY A 306 6.29 -45.25 -58.65
N PRO A 307 5.36 -46.23 -58.52
CA PRO A 307 4.33 -46.21 -57.49
C PRO A 307 4.96 -46.59 -56.15
N VAL A 308 5.48 -45.59 -55.44
CA VAL A 308 5.97 -45.72 -54.07
C VAL A 308 4.83 -45.34 -53.13
N THR A 309 4.56 -46.19 -52.14
CA THR A 309 3.48 -46.02 -51.17
C THR A 309 3.69 -44.76 -50.32
N SER A 310 2.78 -43.78 -50.39
CA SER A 310 2.73 -42.56 -49.55
C SER A 310 2.90 -42.80 -48.04
N ASN A 311 2.58 -44.01 -47.56
CA ASN A 311 2.82 -44.37 -46.16
C ASN A 311 4.31 -44.51 -45.83
N GLY A 312 5.13 -45.00 -46.77
CA GLY A 312 6.56 -45.23 -46.54
C GLY A 312 7.38 -43.94 -46.49
N THR A 313 6.95 -42.89 -47.21
CA THR A 313 7.55 -41.56 -47.14
C THR A 313 7.20 -40.87 -45.83
N SER A 314 5.92 -40.93 -45.42
CA SER A 314 5.46 -40.42 -44.13
C SER A 314 6.21 -41.07 -42.94
N ASP A 315 6.35 -42.41 -42.96
CA ASP A 315 7.10 -43.15 -41.93
C ASP A 315 8.59 -42.79 -41.92
N ALA A 316 9.20 -42.49 -43.08
CA ALA A 316 10.59 -42.03 -43.16
C ALA A 316 10.78 -40.64 -42.54
N HIS A 317 9.85 -39.70 -42.76
CA HIS A 317 9.88 -38.39 -42.09
C HIS A 317 9.66 -38.53 -40.57
N PHE A 318 8.76 -39.40 -40.11
CA PHE A 318 8.58 -39.66 -38.68
C PHE A 318 9.81 -40.29 -38.03
N ALA A 319 10.46 -41.25 -38.68
CA ALA A 319 11.70 -41.85 -38.18
C ALA A 319 12.84 -40.83 -38.12
N TYR A 320 12.93 -39.95 -39.12
CA TYR A 320 13.91 -38.85 -39.14
C TYR A 320 13.68 -37.86 -37.98
N ILE A 321 12.42 -37.44 -37.77
CA ILE A 321 12.03 -36.54 -36.67
C ILE A 321 12.28 -37.19 -35.30
N GLN A 322 12.02 -38.50 -35.16
CA GLN A 322 12.31 -39.23 -33.91
C GLN A 322 13.81 -39.28 -33.62
N ASN A 323 14.64 -39.59 -34.62
CA ASN A 323 16.09 -39.62 -34.45
C ASN A 323 16.66 -38.22 -34.19
N ALA A 324 16.16 -37.19 -34.88
CA ALA A 324 16.51 -35.79 -34.66
C ALA A 324 16.14 -35.32 -33.24
N MET A 325 14.95 -35.69 -32.75
CA MET A 325 14.56 -35.46 -31.35
C MET A 325 15.46 -36.20 -30.37
N GLU A 326 15.88 -37.44 -30.68
CA GLU A 326 16.78 -38.22 -29.84
C GLU A 326 18.17 -37.60 -29.80
N ILE A 327 18.69 -37.07 -30.91
CA ILE A 327 19.97 -36.35 -30.97
C ILE A 327 19.90 -35.04 -30.16
N ILE A 328 18.81 -34.27 -30.29
CA ILE A 328 18.59 -33.04 -29.49
C ILE A 328 18.43 -33.39 -27.99
N ALA A 329 17.74 -34.50 -27.67
CA ALA A 329 17.57 -34.96 -26.29
C ALA A 329 18.88 -35.47 -25.68
N GLN A 330 19.70 -36.19 -26.45
CA GLN A 330 21.03 -36.64 -26.03
C GLN A 330 21.96 -35.46 -25.80
N HIS A 331 21.91 -34.41 -26.63
CA HIS A 331 22.64 -33.15 -26.38
C HIS A 331 22.16 -32.46 -25.10
N LYS A 332 20.86 -32.49 -24.83
CA LYS A 332 20.26 -31.94 -23.59
C LYS A 332 20.61 -32.76 -22.33
N GLU A 333 20.94 -34.04 -22.48
CA GLU A 333 21.44 -34.90 -21.40
C GLU A 333 22.97 -34.83 -21.22
N THR A 334 23.73 -34.57 -22.29
CA THR A 334 25.19 -34.32 -22.19
C THR A 334 25.53 -32.92 -21.69
N ASP A 335 24.62 -31.94 -21.83
CA ASP A 335 24.70 -30.61 -21.19
C ASP A 335 24.50 -30.64 -19.66
N ARG A 336 24.33 -31.83 -19.07
CA ARG A 336 24.27 -32.03 -17.61
C ARG A 336 25.62 -32.41 -16.99
N ALA A 337 26.71 -32.41 -17.77
CA ALA A 337 28.09 -32.59 -17.29
C ALA A 337 28.97 -31.35 -17.63
N ILE A 338 28.81 -30.33 -16.78
CA ILE A 338 29.64 -29.11 -16.55
C ILE A 338 31.15 -29.27 -16.90
N PRO A 339 31.89 -28.22 -17.38
CA PRO A 339 31.74 -26.81 -16.97
C PRO A 339 31.89 -25.68 -18.02
N VAL A 340 31.43 -24.50 -17.57
CA VAL A 340 31.81 -23.11 -17.94
C VAL A 340 30.82 -22.32 -18.83
N ALA A 341 29.95 -21.59 -18.13
CA ALA A 341 29.51 -20.20 -18.33
C ALA A 341 28.69 -19.77 -19.58
N ALA A 342 27.39 -19.56 -19.34
CA ALA A 342 26.47 -18.48 -19.82
C ALA A 342 25.06 -19.08 -19.98
N GLU A 343 23.93 -18.57 -19.49
CA GLU A 343 23.54 -17.36 -18.77
C GLU A 343 22.21 -17.70 -18.05
N VAL A 344 22.27 -17.93 -16.74
CA VAL A 344 21.16 -17.62 -15.84
C VAL A 344 21.70 -16.51 -14.95
N ALA A 345 20.97 -15.39 -14.88
CA ALA A 345 21.45 -14.12 -14.33
C ALA A 345 22.27 -14.29 -13.02
N PRO A 346 23.57 -13.95 -13.01
CA PRO A 346 24.44 -14.08 -11.83
C PRO A 346 24.02 -13.15 -10.66
N GLU A 347 23.12 -12.19 -10.90
CA GLU A 347 22.58 -11.31 -9.87
C GLU A 347 21.68 -12.04 -8.87
N ALA A 348 20.87 -13.01 -9.29
CA ALA A 348 19.94 -13.68 -8.40
C ALA A 348 20.67 -14.61 -7.41
N GLU A 349 21.71 -15.30 -7.86
CA GLU A 349 22.50 -16.21 -7.01
C GLU A 349 23.46 -15.45 -6.07
N GLY A 350 24.03 -14.34 -6.53
CA GLY A 350 24.80 -13.44 -5.66
C GLY A 350 23.94 -12.74 -4.62
N ALA A 351 22.71 -12.35 -4.97
CA ALA A 351 21.81 -11.63 -4.08
C ALA A 351 21.41 -12.44 -2.84
N TRP A 352 21.00 -13.71 -2.99
CA TRP A 352 20.64 -14.51 -1.81
C TRP A 352 21.87 -14.92 -0.99
N LYS A 353 23.03 -15.18 -1.62
CA LYS A 353 24.29 -15.46 -0.91
C LYS A 353 24.76 -14.27 -0.07
N TYR A 354 24.65 -13.06 -0.62
CA TYR A 354 24.95 -11.83 0.10
C TYR A 354 23.98 -11.63 1.27
N GLN A 355 22.67 -11.77 1.03
CA GLN A 355 21.64 -11.66 2.06
C GLN A 355 21.84 -12.68 3.19
N LEU A 356 22.18 -13.94 2.88
CA LEU A 356 22.36 -14.97 3.89
C LEU A 356 23.63 -14.75 4.72
N THR A 357 24.71 -14.28 4.08
CA THR A 357 25.94 -13.88 4.75
C THR A 357 25.71 -12.66 5.66
N GLU A 358 24.90 -11.71 5.22
CA GLU A 358 24.51 -10.54 6.02
C GLU A 358 23.63 -10.92 7.22
N ILE A 359 22.69 -11.85 7.05
CA ILE A 359 21.89 -12.39 8.16
C ILE A 359 22.79 -13.12 9.16
N ASN A 360 23.73 -13.94 8.70
CA ASN A 360 24.68 -14.65 9.56
C ASN A 360 25.57 -13.67 10.35
N ASN A 361 26.07 -12.61 9.71
CA ASN A 361 26.82 -11.54 10.38
C ASN A 361 25.97 -10.78 11.41
N ARG A 362 24.68 -10.57 11.12
CA ARG A 362 23.75 -9.92 12.05
C ARG A 362 23.43 -10.81 13.25
N VAL A 363 23.22 -12.11 13.04
CA VAL A 363 23.05 -13.10 14.13
C VAL A 363 24.30 -13.13 15.00
N GLN A 364 25.50 -13.18 14.41
CA GLN A 364 26.76 -13.10 15.14
C GLN A 364 26.88 -11.81 15.96
N THR A 365 26.53 -10.66 15.37
CA THR A 365 26.54 -9.37 16.08
C THR A 365 25.56 -9.35 17.25
N ILE A 366 24.36 -9.90 17.10
CA ILE A 366 23.37 -10.00 18.17
C ILE A 366 23.90 -10.93 19.28
N VAL A 367 24.46 -12.07 18.90
CA VAL A 367 25.07 -13.03 19.84
C VAL A 367 26.22 -12.35 20.60
N ASP A 368 27.10 -11.61 19.94
CA ASP A 368 28.24 -10.97 20.61
C ASP A 368 27.80 -9.76 21.47
N ARG A 369 26.86 -8.95 20.99
CA ARG A 369 26.39 -7.73 21.66
C ARG A 369 25.59 -8.00 22.94
N PHE A 370 24.80 -9.08 22.95
CA PHE A 370 23.99 -9.45 24.12
C PHE A 370 24.69 -10.47 25.03
N GLY A 371 26.02 -10.65 24.89
CA GLY A 371 26.81 -11.65 25.60
C GLY A 371 26.70 -11.53 27.12
N LEU A 372 26.12 -12.53 27.78
CA LEU A 372 26.41 -12.79 29.18
C LEU A 372 27.78 -13.48 29.26
N THR A 373 28.57 -13.14 30.27
CA THR A 373 29.99 -13.51 30.46
C THR A 373 30.31 -15.01 30.52
N ARG A 374 29.35 -15.91 30.23
CA ARG A 374 29.48 -17.37 30.34
C ARG A 374 28.94 -18.18 29.15
N SER A 375 28.42 -17.57 28.08
CA SER A 375 27.96 -18.33 26.89
C SER A 375 29.07 -18.53 25.85
N PRO A 376 29.18 -19.70 25.19
CA PRO A 376 30.18 -19.93 24.14
C PRO A 376 29.98 -18.98 22.96
N THR A 377 31.05 -18.30 22.54
CA THR A 377 31.08 -17.48 21.33
C THR A 377 30.92 -18.35 20.09
N LEU A 378 30.00 -18.00 19.18
CA LEU A 378 29.85 -18.71 17.90
C LEU A 378 31.09 -18.50 17.02
N PRO A 379 31.49 -19.52 16.21
CA PRO A 379 32.58 -19.38 15.25
C PRO A 379 32.23 -18.35 14.15
N PRO A 380 33.20 -17.84 13.37
CA PRO A 380 32.91 -16.95 12.25
C PRO A 380 32.08 -17.68 11.17
N PRO A 381 31.19 -16.96 10.45
CA PRO A 381 30.37 -17.56 9.40
C PRO A 381 31.21 -18.05 8.21
N PRO A 382 30.83 -19.17 7.57
CA PRO A 382 31.57 -19.74 6.43
C PRO A 382 31.46 -18.89 5.16
N ASP A 383 32.58 -18.79 4.41
CA ASP A 383 32.70 -17.99 3.18
C ASP A 383 31.84 -18.54 2.03
N ALA A 384 31.06 -17.66 1.38
CA ALA A 384 30.13 -18.00 0.29
C ALA A 384 30.79 -18.46 -1.03
N THR A 385 32.11 -18.60 -1.07
CA THR A 385 32.91 -18.83 -2.28
C THR A 385 33.10 -20.30 -2.65
N HIS A 386 32.72 -21.25 -1.78
CA HIS A 386 32.86 -22.68 -2.05
C HIS A 386 31.51 -23.29 -2.42
N GLY A 387 31.49 -24.12 -3.47
CA GLY A 387 30.29 -24.65 -4.15
C GLY A 387 29.33 -25.53 -3.34
N GLU A 388 29.53 -25.65 -2.02
CA GLU A 388 28.64 -26.34 -1.06
C GLU A 388 28.12 -25.38 0.05
N GLY A 389 28.26 -24.07 -0.13
CA GLY A 389 28.08 -23.07 0.94
C GLY A 389 26.67 -22.81 1.46
N LEU A 390 25.58 -23.17 0.75
CA LEU A 390 24.22 -22.91 1.24
C LEU A 390 23.87 -23.77 2.47
N GLU A 391 24.22 -25.05 2.43
CA GLU A 391 23.91 -25.98 3.52
C GLU A 391 24.70 -25.64 4.78
N GLU A 392 25.98 -25.26 4.62
CA GLU A 392 26.83 -24.77 5.71
C GLU A 392 26.35 -23.43 6.27
N GLN A 393 25.94 -22.48 5.43
CA GLN A 393 25.42 -21.19 5.87
C GLN A 393 24.07 -21.32 6.60
N LEU A 394 23.19 -22.24 6.17
CA LEU A 394 21.95 -22.53 6.86
C LEU A 394 22.17 -23.31 8.17
N ALA A 395 23.13 -24.24 8.19
CA ALA A 395 23.51 -24.95 9.42
C ALA A 395 24.11 -24.01 10.47
N TYR A 396 24.93 -23.05 10.03
CA TYR A 396 25.46 -21.98 10.89
C TYR A 396 24.33 -21.10 11.44
N LEU A 397 23.42 -20.65 10.57
CA LEU A 397 22.28 -19.83 10.97
C LEU A 397 21.39 -20.57 11.99
N ARG A 398 21.12 -21.86 11.75
CA ARG A 398 20.35 -22.70 12.68
C ARG A 398 21.04 -22.81 14.04
N THR A 399 22.34 -23.05 14.06
CA THR A 399 23.12 -23.12 15.30
C THR A 399 23.14 -21.78 16.02
N GLY A 400 23.23 -20.67 15.29
CA GLY A 400 23.16 -19.30 15.84
C GLY A 400 21.80 -18.97 16.43
N VAL A 401 20.71 -19.39 15.78
CA VAL A 401 19.34 -19.22 16.27
C VAL A 401 19.07 -20.09 17.50
N ASP A 402 19.46 -21.37 17.47
CA ASP A 402 19.34 -22.27 18.63
C ASP A 402 20.16 -21.74 19.83
N GLY A 403 21.35 -21.18 19.56
CA GLY A 403 22.18 -20.52 20.57
C GLY A 403 21.57 -19.23 21.12
N LEU A 404 20.88 -18.46 20.28
CA LEU A 404 20.14 -17.26 20.72
C LEU A 404 18.92 -17.65 21.56
N GLU A 405 18.19 -18.70 21.18
CA GLU A 405 17.03 -19.22 21.90
C GLU A 405 17.42 -19.67 23.31
N SER A 406 18.45 -20.49 23.44
CA SER A 406 18.96 -20.93 24.75
C SER A 406 19.42 -19.77 25.64
N ARG A 407 19.93 -18.68 25.04
CA ARG A 407 20.34 -17.48 25.79
C ARG A 407 19.16 -16.63 26.22
N VAL A 408 18.14 -16.49 25.37
CA VAL A 408 16.88 -15.84 25.75
C VAL A 408 16.23 -16.61 26.90
N GLU A 409 16.23 -17.95 26.83
CA GLU A 409 15.76 -18.82 27.92
C GLU A 409 16.55 -18.59 29.21
N GLY A 410 17.89 -18.53 29.13
CA GLY A 410 18.74 -18.24 30.29
C GLY A 410 18.53 -16.84 30.89
N VAL A 411 18.27 -15.82 30.07
CA VAL A 411 17.94 -14.46 30.57
C VAL A 411 16.55 -14.43 31.22
N LEU A 412 15.59 -15.16 30.65
CA LEU A 412 14.26 -15.31 31.24
C LEU A 412 14.33 -16.07 32.57
N GLU A 413 15.17 -17.11 32.66
CA GLU A 413 15.42 -17.85 33.89
C GLU A 413 16.10 -16.95 34.94
N GLN A 414 17.14 -16.19 34.59
CA GLN A 414 17.77 -15.22 35.49
C GLN A 414 16.79 -14.15 35.95
N LYS A 415 15.95 -13.61 35.07
CA LYS A 415 14.88 -12.68 35.43
C LYS A 415 13.92 -13.33 36.43
N SER A 416 13.55 -14.60 36.22
CA SER A 416 12.66 -15.32 37.14
C SER A 416 13.30 -15.53 38.51
N ILE A 417 14.60 -15.87 38.56
CA ILE A 417 15.38 -16.04 39.79
C ILE A 417 15.50 -14.70 40.52
N LEU A 418 15.88 -13.62 39.83
CA LEU A 418 15.98 -12.27 40.40
C LEU A 418 14.63 -11.77 40.89
N THR A 419 13.54 -12.01 40.15
CA THR A 419 12.19 -11.62 40.59
C THR A 419 11.82 -12.38 41.86
N THR A 420 12.13 -13.67 41.93
CA THR A 420 11.90 -14.49 43.11
C THR A 420 12.77 -14.04 44.29
N GLN A 421 14.04 -13.69 44.07
CA GLN A 421 14.93 -13.15 45.09
C GLN A 421 14.46 -11.78 45.59
N ILE A 422 14.06 -10.86 44.70
CA ILE A 422 13.53 -9.55 45.09
C ILE A 422 12.23 -9.73 45.88
N GLN A 423 11.37 -10.66 45.47
CA GLN A 423 10.14 -10.95 46.19
C GLN A 423 10.44 -11.55 47.57
N GLN A 424 11.35 -12.53 47.67
CA GLN A 424 11.80 -13.10 48.93
C GLN A 424 12.45 -12.05 49.84
N GLN A 425 13.26 -11.14 49.29
CA GLN A 425 13.87 -10.06 50.06
C GLN A 425 12.82 -9.06 50.57
N ARG A 426 11.80 -8.75 49.76
CA ARG A 426 10.67 -7.90 50.17
C ARG A 426 9.82 -8.57 51.25
N GLU A 427 9.58 -9.88 51.14
CA GLU A 427 8.85 -10.66 52.15
C GLU A 427 9.65 -10.79 53.46
N LEU A 428 10.97 -11.03 53.38
CA LEU A 428 11.85 -11.08 54.55
C LEU A 428 11.93 -9.72 55.25
N ASN A 429 12.07 -8.63 54.49
CA ASN A 429 12.08 -7.28 55.05
C ASN A 429 10.71 -6.91 55.63
N SER A 430 9.60 -7.21 54.94
CA SER A 430 8.25 -6.97 55.46
C SER A 430 7.97 -7.78 56.72
N LYS A 431 8.50 -9.00 56.82
CA LYS A 431 8.36 -9.84 58.02
C LYS A 431 9.22 -9.32 59.17
N SER A 432 10.45 -8.91 58.91
CA SER A 432 11.33 -8.28 59.91
C SER A 432 10.77 -6.94 60.40
N ASP A 433 10.20 -6.12 59.52
CA ASP A 433 9.52 -4.88 59.88
C ASP A 433 8.27 -5.17 60.72
N ALA A 434 7.42 -6.12 60.31
CA ALA A 434 6.25 -6.51 61.08
C ALA A 434 6.59 -7.08 62.47
N GLU A 435 7.66 -7.87 62.59
CA GLU A 435 8.15 -8.37 63.88
C GLU A 435 8.72 -7.25 64.76
N ARG A 436 9.43 -6.28 64.16
CA ARG A 436 9.90 -5.08 64.88
C ARG A 436 8.74 -4.21 65.34
N ASP A 437 7.73 -3.99 64.50
CA ASP A 437 6.54 -3.21 64.85
C ASP A 437 5.71 -3.89 65.93
N ALA A 438 5.57 -5.22 65.90
CA ALA A 438 4.93 -5.98 66.97
C ALA A 438 5.69 -5.83 68.31
N HIS A 439 7.02 -5.92 68.29
CA HIS A 439 7.84 -5.73 69.48
C HIS A 439 7.77 -4.29 70.01
N ILE A 440 7.76 -3.29 69.13
CA ILE A 440 7.54 -1.88 69.52
C ILE A 440 6.14 -1.74 70.14
N GLY A 441 5.12 -2.37 69.57
CA GLY A 441 3.76 -2.44 70.13
C GLY A 441 3.75 -2.99 71.56
N ASP A 442 4.35 -4.15 71.78
CA ASP A 442 4.46 -4.78 73.11
C ASP A 442 5.21 -3.90 74.12
N LEU A 443 6.32 -3.27 73.71
CA LEU A 443 7.07 -2.35 74.57
C LEU A 443 6.25 -1.10 74.92
N THR A 444 5.46 -0.61 73.97
CA THR A 444 4.57 0.54 74.17
C THR A 444 3.45 0.17 75.14
N GLU A 445 2.88 -1.03 75.01
CA GLU A 445 1.87 -1.55 75.93
C GLU A 445 2.45 -1.73 77.33
N GLN A 446 3.65 -2.31 77.46
CA GLN A 446 4.37 -2.41 78.73
C GLN A 446 4.63 -1.03 79.36
N LEU A 447 5.05 -0.03 78.58
CA LEU A 447 5.20 1.34 79.07
C LEU A 447 3.87 1.95 79.54
N THR A 448 2.76 1.68 78.85
CA THR A 448 1.44 2.14 79.31
C THR A 448 1.01 1.45 80.60
N HIS A 449 1.31 0.15 80.76
CA HIS A 449 1.00 -0.60 81.97
C HIS A 449 1.81 -0.07 83.15
N VAL A 450 3.13 0.11 82.99
CA VAL A 450 4.01 0.68 84.03
C VAL A 450 3.59 2.10 84.41
N ARG A 451 3.19 2.94 83.44
CA ARG A 451 2.65 4.28 83.74
C ARG A 451 1.38 4.22 84.56
N LYS A 452 0.47 3.28 84.24
CA LYS A 452 -0.78 3.11 84.97
C LYS A 452 -0.54 2.60 86.39
N ASP A 453 0.38 1.65 86.56
CA ASP A 453 0.77 1.13 87.87
C ASP A 453 1.46 2.19 88.73
N LEU A 454 2.31 3.04 88.12
CA LEU A 454 2.91 4.20 88.79
C LEU A 454 1.83 5.20 89.24
N GLU A 455 0.84 5.50 88.39
CA GLU A 455 -0.25 6.40 88.73
C GLU A 455 -1.13 5.85 89.86
N VAL A 456 -1.33 4.52 89.93
CA VAL A 456 -2.01 3.86 91.05
C VAL A 456 -1.16 3.94 92.32
N SER A 457 0.15 3.66 92.23
CA SER A 457 1.07 3.76 93.37
C SER A 457 1.18 5.19 93.91
N GLU A 458 1.14 6.20 93.06
CA GLU A 458 1.14 7.61 93.48
C GLU A 458 -0.16 7.98 94.20
N ARG A 459 -1.31 7.51 93.71
CA ARG A 459 -2.61 7.68 94.38
C ARG A 459 -2.62 7.04 95.76
N GLU A 460 -2.12 5.81 95.88
CA GLU A 460 -2.01 5.11 97.17
C GLU A 460 -1.03 5.79 98.12
N SER A 461 0.11 6.27 97.62
CA SER A 461 1.08 7.03 98.42
C SER A 461 0.50 8.34 98.96
N ASN A 462 -0.33 9.02 98.16
CA ASN A 462 -1.03 10.23 98.59
C ASN A 462 -2.11 9.92 99.63
N ALA A 463 -2.90 8.87 99.45
CA ALA A 463 -3.88 8.44 100.44
C ALA A 463 -3.23 8.08 101.79
N ASN A 464 -2.10 7.37 101.77
CA ASN A 464 -1.33 7.05 102.98
C ASN A 464 -0.77 8.29 103.66
N ARG A 465 -0.35 9.32 102.90
CA ARG A 465 0.08 10.61 103.46
C ARG A 465 -1.06 11.35 104.15
N ASP A 466 -2.25 11.33 103.55
CA ASP A 466 -3.44 11.97 104.11
C ASP A 466 -3.90 11.27 105.41
N GLU A 467 -3.86 9.94 105.45
CA GLU A 467 -4.13 9.16 106.68
C GLU A 467 -3.11 9.45 107.78
N LEU A 468 -1.81 9.53 107.45
CA LEU A 468 -0.77 9.87 108.42
C LEU A 468 -0.98 11.26 109.02
N ALA A 469 -1.37 12.25 108.20
CA ALA A 469 -1.69 13.60 108.65
C ALA A 469 -2.89 13.60 109.63
N LEU A 470 -3.90 12.77 109.37
CA LEU A 470 -5.05 12.60 110.25
C LEU A 470 -4.65 12.00 111.60
N VAL A 471 -3.86 10.92 111.60
CA VAL A 471 -3.40 10.24 112.82
C VAL A 471 -2.48 11.15 113.65
N MET A 472 -1.58 11.88 113.00
CA MET A 472 -0.75 12.88 113.67
C MET A 472 -1.61 13.95 114.37
N GLY A 473 -2.64 14.46 113.70
CA GLY A 473 -3.57 15.44 114.29
C GLY A 473 -4.32 14.90 115.52
N GLN A 474 -4.74 13.63 115.50
CA GLN A 474 -5.38 12.97 116.64
C GLN A 474 -4.43 12.75 117.82
N LEU A 475 -3.18 12.40 117.53
CA LEU A 475 -2.15 12.17 118.55
C LEU A 475 -1.70 13.48 119.19
N GLU A 476 -1.65 14.57 118.41
CA GLU A 476 -1.50 15.93 118.91
C GLU A 476 -2.65 16.25 119.89
N GLN A 477 -3.91 15.97 119.53
CA GLN A 477 -5.07 16.20 120.40
C GLN A 477 -5.02 15.41 121.71
N MET A 478 -4.67 14.13 121.68
CA MET A 478 -4.60 13.30 122.88
C MET A 478 -3.48 13.72 123.83
N ARG A 479 -2.34 14.18 123.30
CA ARG A 479 -1.22 14.68 124.13
C ARG A 479 -1.59 15.94 124.93
N HIS A 480 -2.62 16.67 124.50
CA HIS A 480 -3.12 17.86 125.20
C HIS A 480 -4.20 17.52 126.25
N SER A 481 -4.73 16.29 126.28
CA SER A 481 -5.67 15.81 127.31
C SER A 481 -4.94 14.95 128.34
N GLY A 482 -4.43 15.54 129.42
CA GLY A 482 -3.75 14.81 130.50
C GLY A 482 -4.71 14.03 131.40
N SER A 483 -4.52 12.71 131.54
CA SER A 483 -5.29 11.84 132.44
C SER A 483 -4.44 11.11 133.50
N SER A 484 -5.13 10.53 134.49
CA SER A 484 -4.70 10.26 135.89
C SER A 484 -3.92 8.95 136.12
N GLN A 485 -3.11 8.93 137.18
CA GLN A 485 -2.10 7.92 137.58
C GLN A 485 -2.64 6.49 137.91
N GLU A 486 -3.95 6.27 137.79
CA GLU A 486 -4.59 4.96 138.01
C GLU A 486 -4.93 4.28 136.67
N GLU A 487 -5.21 5.07 135.63
CA GLU A 487 -5.16 4.61 134.23
C GLU A 487 -3.73 4.25 133.82
N SER A 488 -2.70 4.89 134.40
CA SER A 488 -1.31 4.57 134.06
C SER A 488 -0.87 3.17 134.52
N LYS A 489 -1.50 2.57 135.54
CA LYS A 489 -1.21 1.19 135.97
C LYS A 489 -1.94 0.14 135.14
N ALA A 490 -3.19 0.41 134.74
CA ALA A 490 -3.89 -0.43 133.77
C ALA A 490 -3.23 -0.35 132.38
N ALA A 491 -2.81 0.85 131.97
CA ALA A 491 -2.01 1.08 130.78
C ALA A 491 -0.64 0.40 130.85
N LEU A 492 -0.04 0.20 132.03
CA LEU A 492 1.23 -0.53 132.16
C LEU A 492 1.06 -2.02 131.84
N VAL A 493 -0.01 -2.65 132.32
CA VAL A 493 -0.30 -4.07 132.02
C VAL A 493 -0.74 -4.24 130.57
N GLN A 494 -1.50 -3.29 130.02
CA GLN A 494 -1.79 -3.23 128.59
C GLN A 494 -0.52 -3.02 127.76
N ALA A 495 0.39 -2.14 128.21
CA ALA A 495 1.67 -1.90 127.57
C ALA A 495 2.59 -3.12 127.64
N GLU A 496 2.59 -3.89 128.73
CA GLU A 496 3.35 -5.15 128.82
C GLU A 496 2.81 -6.22 127.85
N GLY A 497 1.48 -6.32 127.70
CA GLY A 497 0.86 -7.19 126.70
C GLY A 497 1.12 -6.73 125.26
N GLU A 498 1.11 -5.43 125.01
CA GLU A 498 1.48 -4.84 123.72
C GLU A 498 2.97 -5.00 123.43
N VAL A 499 3.85 -4.90 124.43
CA VAL A 499 5.29 -5.16 124.30
C VAL A 499 5.55 -6.62 123.91
N ALA A 500 4.84 -7.58 124.50
CA ALA A 500 4.96 -9.00 124.10
C ALA A 500 4.48 -9.24 122.67
N ARG A 501 3.36 -8.60 122.26
CA ARG A 501 2.86 -8.66 120.87
C ARG A 501 3.85 -7.98 119.91
N LEU A 502 4.40 -6.83 120.27
CA LEU A 502 5.40 -6.11 119.49
C LEU A 502 6.72 -6.88 119.37
N GLN A 503 7.12 -7.63 120.40
CA GLN A 503 8.26 -8.55 120.33
C GLN A 503 8.00 -9.72 119.38
N SER A 504 6.77 -10.27 119.36
CA SER A 504 6.38 -11.28 118.37
C SER A 504 6.34 -10.72 116.94
N VAL A 505 5.88 -9.49 116.76
CA VAL A 505 5.88 -8.83 115.45
C VAL A 505 7.31 -8.48 115.02
N LEU A 506 8.16 -8.02 115.94
CA LEU A 506 9.57 -7.74 115.67
C LEU A 506 10.32 -9.01 115.26
N THR A 507 10.08 -10.14 115.92
CA THR A 507 10.70 -11.43 115.54
C THR A 507 10.20 -11.90 114.17
N SER A 508 8.90 -11.77 113.88
CA SER A 508 8.34 -12.06 112.56
C SER A 508 8.92 -11.17 111.46
N LEU A 509 9.01 -9.85 111.71
CA LEU A 509 9.60 -8.89 110.78
C LEU A 509 11.10 -9.12 110.60
N HIS A 510 11.80 -9.60 111.63
CA HIS A 510 13.21 -9.95 111.52
C HIS A 510 13.39 -11.19 110.63
N THR A 511 12.58 -12.24 110.84
CA THR A 511 12.61 -13.42 109.96
C THR A 511 12.19 -13.10 108.52
N GLU A 512 11.25 -12.19 108.32
CA GLU A 512 10.86 -11.73 106.99
C GLU A 512 11.94 -10.85 106.34
N ALA A 513 12.61 -10.00 107.12
CA ALA A 513 13.75 -9.22 106.64
C ALA A 513 14.90 -10.14 106.23
N ASP A 514 15.23 -11.16 107.02
CA ASP A 514 16.24 -12.16 106.70
C ASP A 514 15.87 -12.93 105.42
N ALA A 515 14.61 -13.37 105.28
CA ALA A 515 14.13 -14.02 104.06
C ALA A 515 14.25 -13.11 102.82
N ARG A 516 13.87 -11.83 102.93
CA ARG A 516 14.03 -10.85 101.85
C ARG A 516 15.50 -10.58 101.52
N THR A 517 16.42 -10.64 102.48
CA THR A 517 17.85 -10.50 102.17
C THR A 517 18.40 -11.67 101.36
N VAL A 518 17.88 -12.89 101.58
CA VAL A 518 18.24 -14.07 100.79
C VAL A 518 17.67 -13.96 99.37
N GLU A 519 16.41 -13.58 99.21
CA GLU A 519 15.81 -13.36 97.89
C GLU A 519 16.53 -12.26 97.08
N VAL A 520 16.94 -11.16 97.74
CA VAL A 520 17.73 -10.09 97.11
C VAL A 520 19.13 -10.59 96.72
N SER A 521 19.72 -11.52 97.48
CA SER A 521 21.01 -12.12 97.11
C SER A 521 20.89 -13.04 95.89
N GLU A 522 19.86 -13.88 95.84
CA GLU A 522 19.61 -14.77 94.69
C GLU A 522 19.26 -13.98 93.42
N ALA A 523 18.50 -12.88 93.56
CA ALA A 523 18.21 -11.97 92.45
C ALA A 523 19.47 -11.26 91.93
N ARG A 524 20.42 -10.90 92.81
CA ARG A 524 21.71 -10.32 92.41
C ARG A 524 22.58 -11.32 91.65
N ASP A 525 22.66 -12.56 92.12
CA ASP A 525 23.44 -13.61 91.44
C ASP A 525 22.86 -13.93 90.05
N ALA A 526 21.52 -13.96 89.92
CA ALA A 526 20.84 -14.12 88.63
C ALA A 526 21.10 -12.93 87.69
N GLN A 527 21.11 -11.70 88.21
CA GLN A 527 21.43 -10.49 87.45
C GLN A 527 22.89 -10.51 86.97
N GLU A 528 23.85 -10.92 87.81
CA GLU A 528 25.25 -11.04 87.42
C GLU A 528 25.43 -12.07 86.29
N HIS A 529 24.71 -13.19 86.35
CA HIS A 529 24.72 -14.18 85.27
C HIS A 529 24.18 -13.62 83.95
N ALA A 530 23.04 -12.91 83.99
CA ALA A 530 22.48 -12.25 82.82
C ALA A 530 23.45 -11.20 82.23
N GLU A 531 24.12 -10.42 83.08
CA GLU A 531 25.13 -9.46 82.64
C GLU A 531 26.34 -10.13 81.97
N THR A 532 26.77 -11.30 82.44
CA THR A 532 27.87 -12.04 81.78
C THR A 532 27.48 -12.60 80.41
N GLU A 533 26.25 -13.09 80.25
CA GLU A 533 25.74 -13.55 78.96
C GLU A 533 25.54 -12.38 77.97
N LEU A 534 25.07 -11.22 78.44
CA LEU A 534 25.01 -10.01 77.63
C LEU A 534 26.40 -9.56 77.16
N LYS A 535 27.41 -9.57 78.04
CA LYS A 535 28.80 -9.27 77.67
C LYS A 535 29.33 -10.25 76.62
N ARG A 536 29.02 -11.54 76.76
CA ARG A 536 29.40 -12.58 75.78
C ARG A 536 28.74 -12.35 74.42
N LEU A 537 27.44 -12.09 74.39
CA LEU A 537 26.69 -11.81 73.16
C LEU A 537 27.16 -10.53 72.49
N HIS A 538 27.49 -9.49 73.28
CA HIS A 538 28.05 -8.25 72.77
C HIS A 538 29.39 -8.47 72.06
N VAL A 539 30.28 -9.26 72.64
CA VAL A 539 31.55 -9.63 71.99
C VAL A 539 31.34 -10.41 70.69
N GLN A 540 30.32 -11.29 70.63
CA GLN A 540 29.98 -11.99 69.39
C GLN A 540 29.41 -11.06 68.31
N LEU A 541 28.55 -10.12 68.70
CA LEU A 541 28.02 -9.09 67.80
C LEU A 541 29.13 -8.21 67.23
N ASP A 542 30.06 -7.76 68.08
CA ASP A 542 31.23 -6.98 67.68
C ASP A 542 32.13 -7.77 66.71
N SER A 543 32.30 -9.09 66.91
CA SER A 543 33.07 -9.91 65.96
C SER A 543 32.37 -10.04 64.61
N LEU A 544 31.04 -10.23 64.60
CA LEU A 544 30.26 -10.32 63.36
C LEU A 544 30.22 -8.98 62.61
N GLN A 545 30.17 -7.86 63.33
CA GLN A 545 30.24 -6.53 62.74
C GLN A 545 31.60 -6.29 62.09
N ARG A 546 32.71 -6.64 62.76
CA ARG A 546 34.05 -6.52 62.15
C ARG A 546 34.22 -7.41 60.92
N ASP A 547 33.69 -8.63 60.95
CA ASP A 547 33.74 -9.53 59.78
C ASP A 547 32.91 -8.98 58.61
N HIS A 548 31.76 -8.38 58.89
CA HIS A 548 30.92 -7.74 57.87
C HIS A 548 31.56 -6.46 57.30
N GLU A 549 32.18 -5.64 58.14
CA GLU A 549 32.94 -4.46 57.72
C GLU A 549 34.11 -4.87 56.81
N ALA A 550 34.86 -5.91 57.19
CA ALA A 550 35.95 -6.43 56.36
C ALA A 550 35.47 -6.97 55.01
N GLN A 551 34.34 -7.71 54.97
CA GLN A 551 33.75 -8.17 53.72
C GLN A 551 33.25 -7.02 52.84
N SER A 552 32.70 -5.96 53.44
CA SER A 552 32.26 -4.78 52.70
C SER A 552 33.45 -4.02 52.09
N GLU A 553 34.57 -3.94 52.80
CA GLU A 553 35.80 -3.31 52.31
C GLU A 553 36.41 -4.13 51.16
N GLU A 554 36.43 -5.47 51.26
CA GLU A 554 36.89 -6.36 50.18
C GLU A 554 36.03 -6.25 48.91
N ILE A 555 34.70 -6.12 49.06
CA ILE A 555 33.78 -5.89 47.94
C ILE A 555 34.01 -4.50 47.31
N SER A 556 34.28 -3.47 48.13
CA SER A 556 34.61 -2.13 47.64
C SER A 556 35.90 -2.14 46.82
N ASP A 557 36.96 -2.76 47.33
CA ASP A 557 38.23 -2.89 46.61
C ASP A 557 38.09 -3.68 45.30
N ALA A 558 37.27 -4.73 45.30
CA ALA A 558 36.96 -5.49 44.08
C ALA A 558 36.20 -4.65 43.06
N ARG A 559 35.26 -3.81 43.51
CA ARG A 559 34.52 -2.87 42.66
C ARG A 559 35.45 -1.82 42.06
N ASP A 560 36.34 -1.23 42.85
CA ASP A 560 37.26 -0.20 42.38
C ASP A 560 38.24 -0.75 41.32
N ARG A 561 38.71 -2.00 41.50
CA ARG A 561 39.50 -2.71 40.49
C ARG A 561 38.71 -2.93 39.19
N ALA A 562 37.47 -3.40 39.28
CA ALA A 562 36.61 -3.58 38.11
C ALA A 562 36.32 -2.24 37.40
N GLU A 563 36.11 -1.15 38.16
CA GLU A 563 35.87 0.18 37.60
C GLU A 563 37.12 0.71 36.87
N ALA A 564 38.32 0.42 37.37
CA ALA A 564 39.58 0.76 36.70
C ALA A 564 39.75 0.00 35.37
N GLU A 565 39.42 -1.29 35.33
CA GLU A 565 39.45 -2.09 34.09
C GLU A 565 38.43 -1.59 33.06
N VAL A 566 37.21 -1.25 33.49
CA VAL A 566 36.19 -0.65 32.61
C VAL A 566 36.66 0.67 32.02
N LYS A 567 37.31 1.54 32.83
CA LYS A 567 37.89 2.80 32.33
C LYS A 567 38.98 2.55 31.29
N GLN A 568 39.81 1.52 31.49
CA GLN A 568 40.85 1.17 30.53
C GLN A 568 40.26 0.65 29.20
N LEU A 569 39.27 -0.24 29.28
CA LEU A 569 38.57 -0.73 28.08
C LEU A 569 37.82 0.39 27.36
N HIS A 570 37.26 1.36 28.09
CA HIS A 570 36.62 2.53 27.49
C HIS A 570 37.59 3.35 26.64
N ILE A 571 38.80 3.63 27.17
CA ILE A 571 39.85 4.34 26.44
C ILE A 571 40.27 3.56 25.18
N GLU A 572 40.38 2.23 25.27
CA GLU A 572 40.74 1.39 24.11
C GLU A 572 39.66 1.39 23.03
N VAL A 573 38.38 1.32 23.41
CA VAL A 573 37.24 1.45 22.50
C VAL A 573 37.20 2.83 21.85
N GLU A 574 37.48 3.89 22.60
CA GLU A 574 37.52 5.26 22.08
C GLU A 574 38.65 5.43 21.05
N ASN A 575 39.83 4.86 21.33
CA ASN A 575 40.95 4.85 20.37
C ASN A 575 40.62 4.05 19.09
N LEU A 576 39.98 2.89 19.23
CA LEU A 576 39.53 2.10 18.08
C LEU A 576 38.48 2.86 17.25
N ARG A 577 37.53 3.53 17.92
CA ARG A 577 36.52 4.36 17.26
C ARG A 577 37.14 5.52 16.49
N ASN A 578 38.11 6.23 17.08
CA ASN A 578 38.83 7.31 16.42
C ASN A 578 39.64 6.80 15.22
N SER A 579 40.28 5.63 15.33
CA SER A 579 40.98 5.00 14.21
C SER A 579 40.03 4.58 13.07
N SER A 580 38.82 4.12 13.41
CA SER A 580 37.79 3.77 12.44
C SER A 580 37.24 5.02 11.75
N SER A 581 37.02 6.11 12.50
CA SER A 581 36.61 7.41 11.96
C SER A 581 37.64 7.94 10.96
N SER A 582 38.92 7.93 11.30
CA SER A 582 40.01 8.37 10.41
C SER A 582 40.07 7.52 9.13
N LYS A 583 39.92 6.19 9.23
CA LYS A 583 39.84 5.32 8.04
C LYS A 583 38.60 5.59 7.18
N SER A 584 37.48 5.94 7.82
CA SER A 584 36.26 6.30 7.10
C SER A 584 36.38 7.65 6.37
N GLU A 585 37.07 8.62 6.96
CA GLU A 585 37.38 9.90 6.33
C GLU A 585 38.30 9.71 5.12
N GLU A 586 39.38 8.92 5.26
CA GLU A 586 40.26 8.56 4.13
C GLU A 586 39.50 7.87 2.98
N ALA A 587 38.53 7.01 3.30
CA ALA A 587 37.70 6.36 2.29
C ALA A 587 36.72 7.33 1.59
N ILE A 588 36.19 8.32 2.31
CA ILE A 588 35.35 9.38 1.75
C ILE A 588 36.18 10.25 0.81
N GLU A 589 37.37 10.69 1.22
CA GLU A 589 38.27 11.48 0.36
C GLU A 589 38.67 10.72 -0.91
N ALA A 590 38.97 9.43 -0.80
CA ALA A 590 39.27 8.58 -1.97
C ALA A 590 38.07 8.46 -2.92
N ARG A 591 36.86 8.37 -2.37
CA ARG A 591 35.62 8.34 -3.16
C ARG A 591 35.35 9.68 -3.84
N GLU A 592 35.54 10.81 -3.16
CA GLU A 592 35.38 12.14 -3.75
C GLU A 592 36.36 12.37 -4.90
N HIS A 593 37.61 11.92 -4.74
CA HIS A 593 38.59 11.92 -5.81
C HIS A 593 38.13 11.08 -7.01
N ALA A 594 37.65 9.86 -6.78
CA ALA A 594 37.12 8.99 -7.83
C ALA A 594 35.92 9.63 -8.55
N GLU A 595 34.98 10.21 -7.81
CA GLU A 595 33.83 10.92 -8.38
C GLU A 595 34.26 12.16 -9.19
N SER A 596 35.30 12.88 -8.75
CA SER A 596 35.85 14.00 -9.53
C SER A 596 36.45 13.53 -10.86
N GLU A 597 37.08 12.36 -10.88
CA GLU A 597 37.70 11.78 -12.07
C GLU A 597 36.63 11.25 -13.03
N VAL A 598 35.54 10.68 -12.51
CA VAL A 598 34.36 10.31 -13.29
C VAL A 598 33.74 11.54 -13.93
N ARG A 599 33.50 12.64 -13.18
CA ARG A 599 32.99 13.91 -13.76
C ARG A 599 33.90 14.47 -14.85
N ARG A 600 35.23 14.34 -14.68
CA ARG A 600 36.21 14.75 -15.68
C ARG A 600 36.07 13.90 -16.95
N LEU A 601 35.93 12.58 -16.81
CA LEU A 601 35.75 11.66 -17.94
C LEU A 601 34.40 11.88 -18.63
N GLU A 602 33.32 12.11 -17.88
CA GLU A 602 32.00 12.47 -18.42
C GLU A 602 32.06 13.76 -19.24
N ALA A 603 32.76 14.79 -18.77
CA ALA A 603 32.97 16.02 -19.53
C ALA A 603 33.71 15.76 -20.86
N VAL A 604 34.73 14.89 -20.84
CA VAL A 604 35.43 14.49 -22.08
C VAL A 604 34.50 13.73 -23.03
N ILE A 605 33.68 12.80 -22.53
CA ILE A 605 32.72 12.06 -23.34
C ILE A 605 31.72 13.02 -24.00
N VAL A 606 31.20 14.00 -23.27
CA VAL A 606 30.29 15.03 -23.82
C VAL A 606 30.97 15.84 -24.92
N THR A 607 32.24 16.23 -24.75
CA THR A 607 32.98 16.92 -25.82
C THR A 607 33.19 16.05 -27.05
N MET A 608 33.47 14.75 -26.87
CA MET A 608 33.60 13.81 -27.98
C MET A 608 32.28 13.57 -28.70
N GLN A 609 31.16 13.53 -27.97
CA GLN A 609 29.82 13.44 -28.55
C GLN A 609 29.49 14.69 -29.37
N TYR A 610 29.77 15.88 -28.85
CA TYR A 610 29.59 17.13 -29.60
C TYR A 610 30.43 17.16 -30.88
N GLU A 611 31.69 16.71 -30.83
CA GLU A 611 32.53 16.58 -32.04
C GLU A 611 32.01 15.53 -33.03
N ALA A 612 31.43 14.42 -32.53
CA ALA A 612 30.85 13.39 -33.37
C ALA A 612 29.56 13.88 -34.06
N ASP A 613 28.69 14.58 -33.33
CA ASP A 613 27.47 15.18 -33.85
C ASP A 613 27.78 16.28 -34.88
N SER A 614 28.77 17.13 -34.60
CA SER A 614 29.25 18.15 -35.55
C SER A 614 29.75 17.50 -36.85
N LYS A 615 30.55 16.42 -36.77
CA LYS A 615 31.02 15.67 -37.95
C LYS A 615 29.87 14.98 -38.68
N SER A 616 28.86 14.49 -37.96
CA SER A 616 27.67 13.88 -38.55
C SER A 616 26.87 14.92 -39.36
N GLU A 617 26.68 16.12 -38.83
CA GLU A 617 26.01 17.20 -39.57
C GLU A 617 26.85 17.68 -40.76
N GLU A 618 28.17 17.79 -40.65
CA GLU A 618 29.05 18.07 -41.81
C GLU A 618 28.92 17.01 -42.92
N VAL A 619 28.84 15.72 -42.56
CA VAL A 619 28.63 14.62 -43.52
C VAL A 619 27.24 14.69 -44.16
N LYS A 620 26.23 15.08 -43.40
CA LYS A 620 24.86 15.25 -43.89
C LYS A 620 24.75 16.43 -44.85
N GLU A 621 25.34 17.58 -44.54
CA GLU A 621 25.42 18.73 -45.43
C GLU A 621 26.16 18.37 -46.74
N ALA A 622 27.27 17.64 -46.66
CA ALA A 622 27.99 17.15 -47.83
C ALA A 622 27.14 16.19 -48.69
N ARG A 623 26.35 15.32 -48.05
CA ARG A 623 25.41 14.42 -48.73
C ARG A 623 24.28 15.19 -49.42
N ASP A 624 23.69 16.17 -48.74
CA ASP A 624 22.61 17.00 -49.31
C ASP A 624 23.11 17.84 -50.49
N HIS A 625 24.35 18.34 -50.42
CA HIS A 625 25.01 19.00 -51.54
C HIS A 625 25.23 18.05 -52.72
N ALA A 626 25.75 16.84 -52.46
CA ALA A 626 25.93 15.82 -53.49
C ALA A 626 24.60 15.40 -54.13
N GLN A 627 23.53 15.26 -53.34
CA GLN A 627 22.19 14.94 -53.84
C GLN A 627 21.62 16.07 -54.70
N SER A 628 21.84 17.33 -54.30
CA SER A 628 21.45 18.50 -55.10
C SER A 628 22.18 18.54 -56.45
N GLU A 629 23.47 18.17 -56.46
CA GLU A 629 24.26 18.09 -57.69
C GLU A 629 23.81 16.93 -58.58
N VAL A 630 23.45 15.78 -58.00
CA VAL A 630 22.84 14.66 -58.75
C VAL A 630 21.53 15.10 -59.39
N GLN A 631 20.62 15.76 -58.64
CA GLN A 631 19.37 16.27 -59.21
C GLN A 631 19.61 17.29 -60.33
N ARG A 632 20.63 18.15 -60.19
CA ARG A 632 21.03 19.09 -61.25
C ARG A 632 21.50 18.35 -62.49
N LEU A 633 22.33 17.32 -62.33
CA LEU A 633 22.80 16.49 -63.44
C LEU A 633 21.67 15.69 -64.09
N GLU A 634 20.74 15.16 -63.30
CA GLU A 634 19.53 14.50 -63.80
C GLU A 634 18.68 15.46 -64.65
N ALA A 635 18.45 16.69 -64.17
CA ALA A 635 17.73 17.71 -64.94
C ALA A 635 18.43 18.02 -66.27
N VAL A 636 19.77 18.12 -66.27
CA VAL A 636 20.55 18.31 -67.51
C VAL A 636 20.38 17.11 -68.44
N ILE A 637 20.42 15.87 -67.93
CA ILE A 637 20.19 14.67 -68.74
C ILE A 637 18.80 14.69 -69.38
N VAL A 638 17.76 15.07 -68.63
CA VAL A 638 16.40 15.20 -69.18
C VAL A 638 16.33 16.27 -70.28
N THR A 639 16.98 17.43 -70.10
CA THR A 639 17.03 18.44 -71.16
C THR A 639 17.77 17.95 -72.41
N MET A 640 18.88 17.23 -72.24
CA MET A 640 19.60 16.61 -73.35
C MET A 640 18.79 15.53 -74.06
N GLN A 641 18.01 14.74 -73.32
CA GLN A 641 17.09 13.75 -73.89
C GLN A 641 15.99 14.45 -74.71
N HIS A 642 15.38 15.51 -74.19
CA HIS A 642 14.38 16.29 -74.93
C HIS A 642 14.97 16.94 -76.19
N GLU A 643 16.19 17.49 -76.12
CA GLU A 643 16.89 17.99 -77.31
C GLU A 643 17.18 16.89 -78.33
N SER A 644 17.60 15.70 -77.87
CA SER A 644 17.81 14.53 -78.73
C SER A 644 16.51 14.11 -79.41
N ASP A 645 15.41 14.00 -78.66
CA ASP A 645 14.10 13.62 -79.20
C ASP A 645 13.57 14.66 -80.18
N SER A 646 13.78 15.95 -79.91
CA SER A 646 13.46 17.05 -80.84
C SER A 646 14.26 16.93 -82.13
N ARG A 647 15.58 16.69 -82.04
CA ARG A 647 16.44 16.47 -83.21
C ARG A 647 16.02 15.22 -83.99
N SER A 648 15.65 14.14 -83.31
CA SER A 648 15.12 12.93 -83.95
C SER A 648 13.82 13.19 -84.69
N LYS A 649 12.90 13.99 -84.12
CA LYS A 649 11.67 14.41 -84.81
C LYS A 649 11.96 15.29 -86.03
N GLU A 650 12.86 16.26 -85.91
CA GLU A 650 13.27 17.11 -87.05
C GLU A 650 13.90 16.28 -88.19
N ILE A 651 14.72 15.27 -87.84
CA ILE A 651 15.29 14.34 -88.82
C ILE A 651 14.19 13.52 -89.48
N GLN A 652 13.21 13.01 -88.72
CA GLN A 652 12.09 12.26 -89.27
C GLN A 652 11.25 13.13 -90.23
N GLU A 653 10.89 14.36 -89.84
CA GLU A 653 10.16 15.29 -90.70
C GLU A 653 10.95 15.70 -91.96
N ALA A 654 12.28 15.75 -91.87
CA ALA A 654 13.14 15.95 -93.04
C ALA A 654 13.17 14.72 -93.96
N GLN A 655 13.16 13.51 -93.39
CA GLN A 655 13.05 12.27 -94.14
C GLN A 655 11.71 12.15 -94.85
N ASP A 656 10.59 12.40 -94.16
CA ASP A 656 9.25 12.36 -94.74
C ASP A 656 9.11 13.36 -95.90
N ARG A 657 9.63 14.59 -95.74
CA ARG A 657 9.67 15.59 -96.82
C ARG A 657 10.52 15.15 -98.02
N ALA A 658 11.65 14.51 -97.77
CA ALA A 658 12.49 13.97 -98.83
C ALA A 658 11.80 12.80 -99.55
N GLU A 659 11.07 11.95 -98.83
CA GLU A 659 10.26 10.88 -99.41
C GLU A 659 9.12 11.44 -100.28
N ASP A 660 8.41 12.48 -99.82
CA ASP A 660 7.40 13.17 -100.61
C ASP A 660 7.98 13.80 -101.88
N GLU A 661 9.18 14.40 -101.80
CA GLU A 661 9.87 14.96 -102.96
C GLU A 661 10.33 13.87 -103.93
N VAL A 662 10.81 12.73 -103.43
CA VAL A 662 11.12 11.55 -104.25
C VAL A 662 9.87 11.00 -104.93
N GLN A 663 8.74 10.91 -104.23
CA GLN A 663 7.46 10.49 -104.83
C GLN A 663 7.00 11.46 -105.93
N ARG A 664 7.12 12.77 -105.69
CA ARG A 664 6.81 13.79 -106.69
C ARG A 664 7.71 13.67 -107.93
N LEU A 665 9.03 13.52 -107.73
CA LEU A 665 9.98 13.32 -108.82
C LEU A 665 9.71 12.00 -109.57
N GLN A 666 9.25 10.95 -108.89
CA GLN A 666 8.82 9.71 -109.55
C GLN A 666 7.59 9.92 -110.43
N ILE A 667 6.62 10.74 -110.01
CA ILE A 667 5.46 11.13 -110.83
C ILE A 667 5.92 11.93 -112.05
N ASP A 668 6.81 12.91 -111.89
CA ASP A 668 7.33 13.72 -112.99
C ASP A 668 8.13 12.85 -113.99
N ILE A 669 8.93 11.89 -113.52
CA ILE A 669 9.63 10.91 -114.37
C ILE A 669 8.62 10.03 -115.13
N ALA A 670 7.52 9.61 -114.49
CA ALA A 670 6.48 8.85 -115.15
C ALA A 670 5.79 9.67 -116.26
N ALA A 671 5.48 10.95 -115.99
CA ALA A 671 4.93 11.88 -116.97
C ALA A 671 5.89 12.09 -118.16
N LEU A 672 7.18 12.31 -117.90
CA LEU A 672 8.19 12.42 -118.95
C LEU A 672 8.32 11.12 -119.77
N ARG A 673 8.19 9.95 -119.13
CA ARG A 673 8.16 8.66 -119.85
C ARG A 673 6.93 8.55 -120.76
N THR A 674 5.76 9.02 -120.33
CA THR A 674 4.56 9.06 -121.18
C THR A 674 4.69 10.04 -122.34
N GLU A 675 5.25 11.23 -122.11
CA GLU A 675 5.51 12.22 -123.16
C GLU A 675 6.54 11.72 -124.17
N ASN A 676 7.57 11.00 -123.72
CA ASN A 676 8.55 10.39 -124.61
C ASN A 676 7.94 9.22 -125.41
N GLY A 677 6.98 8.49 -124.81
CA GLY A 677 6.15 7.50 -125.49
C GLY A 677 5.31 8.13 -126.61
N SER A 678 4.59 9.22 -126.32
CA SER A 678 3.77 9.91 -127.33
C SER A 678 4.62 10.52 -128.45
N LYS A 679 5.79 11.11 -128.13
CA LYS A 679 6.75 11.60 -129.15
C LYS A 679 7.34 10.46 -129.99
N SER A 680 7.55 9.28 -129.41
CA SER A 680 7.98 8.10 -130.18
C SER A 680 6.88 7.58 -131.11
N GLU A 681 5.61 7.74 -130.75
CA GLU A 681 4.47 7.39 -131.59
C GLU A 681 4.26 8.42 -132.72
N GLU A 682 4.42 9.72 -132.43
CA GLU A 682 4.42 10.78 -133.44
C GLU A 682 5.55 10.61 -134.46
N THR A 683 6.76 10.25 -134.01
CA THR A 683 7.90 9.99 -134.93
C THR A 683 7.67 8.73 -135.77
N LYS A 684 7.00 7.70 -135.23
CA LYS A 684 6.55 6.54 -136.03
C LYS A 684 5.49 6.92 -137.06
N MET A 685 4.47 7.69 -136.69
CA MET A 685 3.44 8.15 -137.63
C MET A 685 4.02 9.06 -138.72
N ALA A 686 5.00 9.89 -138.39
CA ALA A 686 5.72 10.71 -139.38
C ALA A 686 6.59 9.85 -140.31
N LEU A 687 7.18 8.75 -139.82
CA LEU A 687 7.92 7.79 -140.64
C LEU A 687 6.98 7.04 -141.60
N ASP A 688 5.85 6.54 -141.11
CA ASP A 688 4.83 5.85 -141.92
C ASP A 688 4.21 6.79 -142.98
N HIS A 689 4.05 8.07 -142.65
CA HIS A 689 3.61 9.11 -143.60
C HIS A 689 4.67 9.42 -144.66
N ALA A 690 5.95 9.48 -144.27
CA ALA A 690 7.05 9.66 -145.22
C ALA A 690 7.24 8.43 -146.13
N GLU A 691 7.06 7.22 -145.61
CA GLU A 691 7.11 5.97 -146.39
C GLU A 691 5.96 5.88 -147.39
N SER A 692 4.75 6.29 -146.98
CA SER A 692 3.58 6.43 -147.87
C SER A 692 3.79 7.49 -148.98
N GLU A 693 4.50 8.58 -148.67
CA GLU A 693 4.82 9.65 -149.62
C GLU A 693 5.92 9.22 -150.62
N VAL A 694 6.85 8.34 -150.19
CA VAL A 694 7.85 7.72 -151.07
C VAL A 694 7.20 6.73 -152.05
N GLU A 695 6.23 5.90 -151.62
CA GLU A 695 5.47 5.04 -152.53
C GLU A 695 4.66 5.85 -153.55
N ARG A 696 4.04 6.97 -153.11
CA ARG A 696 3.31 7.90 -153.99
C ARG A 696 4.24 8.55 -155.03
N LEU A 697 5.44 8.97 -154.63
CA LEU A 697 6.43 9.58 -155.52
C LEU A 697 7.10 8.56 -156.47
N GLN A 698 7.20 7.28 -156.09
CA GLN A 698 7.62 6.19 -157.00
C GLN A 698 6.56 5.89 -158.08
N GLY A 699 5.27 6.04 -157.77
CA GLY A 699 4.18 5.98 -158.75
C GLY A 699 4.22 7.11 -159.80
N VAL A 700 4.58 8.32 -159.37
CA VAL A 700 4.67 9.50 -160.26
C VAL A 700 5.86 9.43 -161.22
N ILE A 701 6.97 8.79 -160.83
CA ILE A 701 8.13 8.60 -161.71
C ILE A 701 7.82 7.62 -162.86
N VAL A 702 7.08 6.53 -162.58
CA VAL A 702 6.66 5.56 -163.61
C VAL A 702 5.64 6.14 -164.59
N THR A 703 4.78 7.06 -164.16
CA THR A 703 3.86 7.78 -165.07
C THR A 703 4.59 8.86 -165.87
N MET A 704 5.54 9.58 -165.28
CA MET A 704 6.35 10.58 -165.99
C MET A 704 7.24 9.96 -167.08
N GLN A 705 7.71 8.72 -166.92
CA GLN A 705 8.46 7.99 -167.95
C GLN A 705 7.59 7.52 -169.14
N ARG A 706 6.29 7.21 -168.91
CA ARG A 706 5.34 6.96 -170.01
C ARG A 706 4.89 8.25 -170.71
N GLU A 707 4.85 9.37 -170.01
CA GLU A 707 4.47 10.68 -170.57
C GLU A 707 5.60 11.35 -171.36
N THR A 708 6.87 11.04 -171.08
CA THR A 708 8.01 11.56 -171.87
C THR A 708 8.14 10.88 -173.24
N ASP A 709 7.81 9.59 -173.34
CA ASP A 709 7.79 8.87 -174.63
C ASP A 709 6.55 9.23 -175.49
N SER A 710 5.45 9.68 -174.89
CA SER A 710 4.24 10.12 -175.61
C SER A 710 4.29 11.60 -176.05
N ARG A 711 4.94 12.50 -175.29
CA ARG A 711 5.03 13.94 -175.60
C ARG A 711 6.06 14.31 -176.67
N SER A 712 6.96 13.39 -177.05
CA SER A 712 7.81 13.54 -178.23
C SER A 712 7.03 13.44 -179.56
N MET A 713 5.80 12.90 -179.55
CA MET A 713 5.00 12.69 -180.77
C MET A 713 3.98 13.82 -181.03
N GLU A 714 3.65 14.67 -180.04
CA GLU A 714 2.62 15.73 -180.17
C GLU A 714 3.18 17.17 -180.15
N ALA A 715 4.48 17.36 -179.90
CA ALA A 715 5.19 18.63 -180.11
C ALA A 715 5.34 19.03 -181.59
N THR A 716 4.69 18.34 -182.54
CA THR A 716 4.54 18.78 -183.93
C THR A 716 3.21 19.47 -184.23
N GLU A 717 2.19 19.45 -183.35
CA GLU A 717 0.84 19.92 -183.74
C GLU A 717 0.18 21.07 -182.93
N ALA A 718 0.66 21.51 -181.76
CA ALA A 718 -0.10 22.53 -180.98
C ALA A 718 0.71 23.70 -180.40
N ARG A 719 1.58 24.28 -181.24
CA ARG A 719 2.27 25.57 -181.06
C ARG A 719 1.33 26.80 -181.13
N ASP A 720 0.01 26.63 -181.24
CA ASP A 720 -0.90 27.70 -181.69
C ASP A 720 -1.87 28.29 -180.62
N HIS A 721 -1.69 28.10 -179.30
CA HIS A 721 -2.69 28.66 -178.34
C HIS A 721 -2.23 29.22 -176.98
N ALA A 722 -0.95 29.60 -176.84
CA ALA A 722 -0.36 30.04 -175.57
C ALA A 722 -0.57 31.51 -175.15
N GLU A 723 -1.65 32.22 -175.51
CA GLU A 723 -1.57 33.70 -175.44
C GLU A 723 -2.67 34.50 -174.73
N SER A 724 -3.44 33.98 -173.76
CA SER A 724 -4.43 34.88 -173.11
C SER A 724 -4.70 34.62 -171.62
N GLU A 725 -4.25 35.56 -170.81
CA GLU A 725 -4.89 35.93 -169.53
C GLU A 725 -4.42 35.25 -168.23
N VAL A 726 -3.28 35.78 -167.83
CA VAL A 726 -2.78 35.91 -166.45
C VAL A 726 -3.52 36.98 -165.60
N GLN A 727 -4.53 37.71 -166.06
CA GLN A 727 -4.67 39.12 -165.61
C GLN A 727 -5.63 39.52 -164.47
N ARG A 728 -6.18 38.66 -163.59
CA ARG A 728 -7.29 39.15 -162.73
C ARG A 728 -7.27 38.86 -161.22
N LEU A 729 -6.39 39.55 -160.50
CA LEU A 729 -6.62 40.14 -159.15
C LEU A 729 -6.24 39.24 -157.95
N GLU A 730 -5.32 39.58 -157.03
CA GLU A 730 -4.68 40.85 -156.63
C GLU A 730 -5.67 42.01 -156.37
N ALA A 731 -6.31 42.09 -155.19
CA ALA A 731 -7.04 43.31 -154.77
C ALA A 731 -7.41 43.54 -153.27
N VAL A 732 -7.18 42.65 -152.28
CA VAL A 732 -7.80 42.87 -150.93
C VAL A 732 -6.87 42.60 -149.74
N ILE A 733 -5.76 43.35 -149.68
CA ILE A 733 -4.80 43.40 -148.55
C ILE A 733 -4.96 44.69 -147.68
N VAL A 734 -5.94 45.58 -147.91
CA VAL A 734 -5.83 46.98 -147.40
C VAL A 734 -6.74 47.41 -146.23
N THR A 735 -7.65 46.61 -145.68
CA THR A 735 -8.66 47.15 -144.71
C THR A 735 -8.47 46.82 -143.23
N MET A 736 -7.32 46.28 -142.82
CA MET A 736 -7.10 45.78 -141.44
C MET A 736 -6.69 46.81 -140.36
N GLN A 737 -6.60 48.14 -140.59
CA GLN A 737 -5.92 49.02 -139.61
C GLN A 737 -6.42 50.47 -139.46
N HIS A 738 -7.72 50.74 -139.23
CA HIS A 738 -8.08 52.10 -138.77
C HIS A 738 -9.25 52.16 -137.78
N GLU A 739 -8.98 52.76 -136.60
CA GLU A 739 -9.95 53.37 -135.67
C GLU A 739 -10.42 52.43 -134.53
N SER A 740 -9.80 52.30 -133.36
CA SER A 740 -9.13 53.29 -132.48
C SER A 740 -9.84 54.65 -132.44
N GLY A 741 -10.99 54.70 -131.75
CA GLY A 741 -11.68 55.97 -131.52
C GLY A 741 -13.18 55.87 -131.28
N SER A 742 -13.65 55.16 -130.24
CA SER A 742 -15.05 55.32 -129.81
C SER A 742 -15.26 54.96 -128.32
N ARG A 743 -15.10 56.00 -127.48
CA ARG A 743 -15.88 56.27 -126.25
C ARG A 743 -15.43 55.56 -124.97
N SER A 744 -14.29 55.97 -124.41
CA SER A 744 -14.27 56.77 -123.16
C SER A 744 -15.41 57.81 -123.04
N LYS A 745 -16.08 57.83 -121.89
CA LYS A 745 -17.15 58.76 -121.44
C LYS A 745 -18.57 58.56 -121.98
N ASP A 746 -19.24 57.54 -121.45
CA ASP A 746 -20.66 57.55 -121.03
C ASP A 746 -20.73 56.76 -119.70
N VAL A 747 -20.10 57.18 -118.59
CA VAL A 747 -20.58 58.19 -117.63
C VAL A 747 -21.94 57.82 -117.01
N LYS A 748 -21.88 57.49 -115.72
CA LYS A 748 -22.83 57.84 -114.65
C LYS A 748 -24.10 57.03 -114.40
N GLU A 749 -24.61 56.16 -115.27
CA GLU A 749 -25.94 55.56 -115.02
C GLU A 749 -25.97 54.23 -114.24
N ALA A 750 -24.83 53.58 -113.96
CA ALA A 750 -24.79 52.38 -113.09
C ALA A 750 -24.47 52.68 -111.61
N ARG A 751 -24.31 53.97 -111.26
CA ARG A 751 -24.00 54.42 -109.88
C ARG A 751 -25.25 54.68 -109.03
N ASP A 752 -26.42 54.85 -109.65
CA ASP A 752 -27.68 55.18 -108.93
C ASP A 752 -28.57 53.94 -108.64
N GLN A 753 -28.14 52.73 -109.01
CA GLN A 753 -28.91 51.48 -108.79
C GLN A 753 -28.35 50.56 -107.70
N ALA A 754 -27.29 50.98 -106.97
CA ALA A 754 -26.77 50.23 -105.82
C ALA A 754 -26.86 51.02 -104.49
N GLU A 755 -27.11 52.34 -104.53
CA GLU A 755 -27.37 53.16 -103.34
C GLU A 755 -28.82 53.01 -102.79
N ASP A 756 -29.71 52.31 -103.51
CA ASP A 756 -31.08 51.96 -103.08
C ASP A 756 -31.21 50.57 -102.41
N GLU A 757 -30.17 49.73 -102.47
CA GLU A 757 -30.14 48.40 -101.83
C GLU A 757 -29.57 48.44 -100.38
N VAL A 758 -28.87 49.52 -100.00
CA VAL A 758 -28.28 49.71 -98.66
C VAL A 758 -29.23 50.44 -97.67
N LYS A 759 -30.26 51.15 -98.16
CA LYS A 759 -31.33 51.70 -97.29
C LYS A 759 -32.44 50.70 -96.97
N ARG A 760 -32.43 49.53 -97.63
CA ARG A 760 -33.48 48.50 -97.53
C ARG A 760 -33.20 47.42 -96.47
N LEU A 761 -32.04 47.45 -95.82
CA LEU A 761 -31.69 46.54 -94.70
C LEU A 761 -31.36 47.25 -93.38
N GLN A 762 -31.65 48.56 -93.27
CA GLN A 762 -31.54 49.34 -92.03
C GLN A 762 -32.91 49.57 -91.33
N ILE A 763 -34.02 49.07 -91.86
CA ILE A 763 -35.40 49.26 -91.31
C ILE A 763 -36.08 47.90 -91.00
N VAL A 764 -35.29 46.85 -90.74
CA VAL A 764 -35.82 45.50 -90.42
C VAL A 764 -35.26 44.93 -89.10
N ILE A 765 -34.56 45.72 -88.27
CA ILE A 765 -34.02 45.25 -86.98
C ILE A 765 -34.74 45.86 -85.76
N GLU A 766 -35.66 46.83 -85.93
CA GLU A 766 -36.29 47.50 -84.78
C GLU A 766 -37.80 47.25 -84.59
N ASP A 767 -38.50 46.43 -85.38
CA ASP A 767 -39.95 46.22 -85.18
C ASP A 767 -40.46 44.80 -85.50
N LEU A 768 -39.85 43.78 -84.89
CA LEU A 768 -40.53 42.51 -84.62
C LEU A 768 -40.32 42.10 -83.15
N GLN A 769 -40.99 42.83 -82.27
CA GLN A 769 -41.36 42.29 -80.97
C GLN A 769 -42.47 41.24 -81.13
N HIS A 770 -42.26 40.09 -80.47
CA HIS A 770 -43.24 39.11 -79.97
C HIS A 770 -43.96 38.18 -80.95
N ASP A 771 -43.52 36.91 -80.97
CA ASP A 771 -44.31 35.71 -80.60
C ASP A 771 -43.39 34.46 -80.73
N ASN A 772 -42.84 33.93 -79.64
CA ASN A 772 -43.43 32.86 -78.81
C ASN A 772 -43.54 31.50 -79.53
N GLY A 773 -42.68 30.53 -79.17
CA GLY A 773 -42.96 29.12 -79.47
C GLY A 773 -41.78 28.17 -79.76
N ALA A 774 -40.91 27.93 -78.78
CA ALA A 774 -40.23 26.63 -78.60
C ALA A 774 -39.92 26.41 -77.12
N SER A 775 -41.00 26.36 -76.35
CA SER A 775 -41.07 25.97 -74.94
C SER A 775 -41.21 24.45 -74.90
N GLU A 776 -40.16 23.72 -74.52
CA GLU A 776 -40.30 22.57 -73.61
C GLU A 776 -38.99 22.19 -72.91
N GLU A 777 -37.82 22.34 -73.55
CA GLU A 777 -36.54 21.95 -72.93
C GLU A 777 -36.11 22.88 -71.77
N LEU A 778 -36.52 24.16 -71.81
CA LEU A 778 -36.28 25.11 -70.72
C LEU A 778 -37.21 24.90 -69.51
N LYS A 779 -38.40 24.30 -69.70
CA LYS A 779 -39.34 23.98 -68.62
C LYS A 779 -38.95 22.71 -67.88
N GLU A 780 -38.46 21.68 -68.57
CA GLU A 780 -37.93 20.50 -67.88
C GLU A 780 -36.65 20.81 -67.09
N ALA A 781 -35.75 21.65 -67.64
CA ALA A 781 -34.57 22.10 -66.92
C ALA A 781 -34.91 23.00 -65.72
N HIS A 782 -35.89 23.90 -65.85
CA HIS A 782 -36.40 24.68 -64.71
C HIS A 782 -37.12 23.82 -63.68
N SER A 783 -37.94 22.84 -64.07
CA SER A 783 -38.65 21.97 -63.13
C SER A 783 -37.71 21.04 -62.36
N ARG A 784 -36.63 20.55 -63.00
CA ARG A 784 -35.56 19.79 -62.31
C ARG A 784 -34.75 20.68 -61.36
N ALA A 785 -34.43 21.92 -61.76
CA ALA A 785 -33.77 22.89 -60.90
C ALA A 785 -34.65 23.33 -59.74
N GLU A 786 -35.95 23.59 -59.96
CA GLU A 786 -36.93 23.91 -58.92
C GLU A 786 -37.16 22.74 -57.96
N SER A 787 -37.18 21.50 -58.46
CA SER A 787 -37.30 20.30 -57.60
C SER A 787 -36.07 20.11 -56.71
N GLU A 788 -34.86 20.35 -57.24
CA GLU A 788 -33.64 20.27 -56.42
C GLU A 788 -33.51 21.48 -55.48
N ILE A 789 -33.98 22.66 -55.87
CA ILE A 789 -34.07 23.83 -54.96
C ILE A 789 -35.06 23.54 -53.83
N LEU A 790 -36.22 22.94 -54.11
CA LEU A 790 -37.18 22.52 -53.07
C LEU A 790 -36.61 21.43 -52.17
N ARG A 791 -35.86 20.48 -52.72
CA ARG A 791 -35.17 19.43 -51.95
C ARG A 791 -34.11 20.03 -51.03
N LEU A 792 -33.28 20.94 -51.54
CA LEU A 792 -32.26 21.65 -50.77
C LEU A 792 -32.89 22.60 -49.74
N GLN A 793 -34.00 23.27 -50.06
CA GLN A 793 -34.78 24.06 -49.10
C GLN A 793 -35.36 23.18 -47.98
N GLY A 794 -35.90 22.01 -48.30
CA GLY A 794 -36.38 21.05 -47.30
C GLY A 794 -35.25 20.55 -46.39
N ILE A 795 -34.08 20.26 -46.93
CA ILE A 795 -32.90 19.87 -46.13
C ILE A 795 -32.44 21.02 -45.23
N ILE A 796 -32.40 22.24 -45.74
CA ILE A 796 -32.05 23.44 -44.96
C ILE A 796 -33.08 23.67 -43.85
N GLU A 797 -34.37 23.52 -44.13
CA GLU A 797 -35.44 23.66 -43.13
C GLU A 797 -35.35 22.55 -42.06
N THR A 798 -35.05 21.31 -42.44
CA THR A 798 -34.79 20.24 -41.45
C THR A 798 -33.55 20.51 -40.62
N MET A 799 -32.45 21.00 -41.21
CA MET A 799 -31.25 21.37 -40.46
C MET A 799 -31.49 22.58 -39.55
N GLN A 800 -32.33 23.53 -39.96
CA GLN A 800 -32.70 24.67 -39.14
C GLN A 800 -33.61 24.25 -37.98
N ASN A 801 -34.56 23.34 -38.21
CA ASN A 801 -35.41 22.78 -37.16
C ASN A 801 -34.61 21.92 -36.17
N ASP A 802 -33.68 21.09 -36.67
CA ASP A 802 -32.79 20.29 -35.82
C ASP A 802 -31.82 21.17 -35.02
N SER A 803 -31.32 22.25 -35.64
CA SER A 803 -30.50 23.26 -34.94
C SER A 803 -31.31 24.03 -33.89
N GLY A 804 -32.57 24.35 -34.18
CA GLY A 804 -33.52 24.96 -33.24
C GLY A 804 -33.82 24.05 -32.06
N ALA A 805 -34.16 22.78 -32.30
CA ALA A 805 -34.43 21.80 -31.26
C ALA A 805 -33.19 21.55 -30.37
N ARG A 806 -32.00 21.44 -30.96
CA ARG A 806 -30.74 21.34 -30.20
C ARG A 806 -30.46 22.59 -29.38
N SER A 807 -30.76 23.78 -29.91
CA SER A 807 -30.61 25.03 -29.15
C SER A 807 -31.58 25.09 -27.96
N GLU A 808 -32.82 24.61 -28.11
CA GLU A 808 -33.79 24.54 -27.01
C GLU A 808 -33.38 23.52 -25.94
N GLU A 809 -32.85 22.36 -26.33
CA GLU A 809 -32.29 21.38 -25.39
C GLU A 809 -31.08 21.92 -24.63
N ILE A 810 -30.16 22.63 -25.31
CA ILE A 810 -29.01 23.28 -24.68
C ILE A 810 -29.47 24.38 -23.72
N ASN A 811 -30.47 25.18 -24.10
CA ASN A 811 -31.04 26.21 -23.23
C ASN A 811 -31.73 25.58 -22.00
N GLY A 812 -32.50 24.50 -22.17
CA GLY A 812 -33.12 23.78 -21.04
C GLY A 812 -32.12 23.06 -20.14
N ALA A 813 -30.98 22.62 -20.66
CA ALA A 813 -29.87 22.10 -19.85
C ALA A 813 -29.16 23.24 -19.09
N ARG A 814 -28.97 24.39 -19.73
CA ARG A 814 -28.39 25.59 -19.12
C ARG A 814 -29.26 26.12 -17.98
N ASP A 815 -30.58 26.22 -18.17
CA ASP A 815 -31.51 26.70 -17.14
C ASP A 815 -31.51 25.78 -15.91
N ARG A 816 -31.38 24.46 -16.10
CA ARG A 816 -31.23 23.50 -15.01
C ARG A 816 -29.91 23.68 -14.26
N ALA A 817 -28.81 23.86 -14.98
CA ALA A 817 -27.52 24.15 -14.36
C ALA A 817 -27.52 25.49 -13.60
N GLU A 818 -28.17 26.53 -14.15
CA GLU A 818 -28.31 27.82 -13.48
C GLU A 818 -29.17 27.71 -12.18
N GLN A 819 -30.21 26.86 -12.17
CA GLN A 819 -30.97 26.57 -10.95
C GLN A 819 -30.16 25.81 -9.89
N GLU A 820 -29.36 24.83 -10.30
CA GLU A 820 -28.47 24.08 -9.38
C GLU A 820 -27.39 24.99 -8.79
N VAL A 821 -26.79 25.86 -9.61
CA VAL A 821 -25.84 26.88 -9.13
C VAL A 821 -26.50 27.81 -8.12
N ALA A 822 -27.71 28.31 -8.39
CA ALA A 822 -28.44 29.15 -7.45
C ALA A 822 -28.75 28.44 -6.11
N GLN A 823 -29.05 27.13 -6.14
CA GLN A 823 -29.27 26.34 -4.94
C GLN A 823 -27.97 26.13 -4.14
N LEU A 824 -26.86 25.86 -4.82
CA LEU A 824 -25.54 25.73 -4.19
C LEU A 824 -25.06 27.05 -3.60
N GLU A 825 -25.28 28.18 -4.28
CA GLU A 825 -24.98 29.52 -3.75
C GLU A 825 -25.77 29.82 -2.48
N ALA A 826 -27.07 29.49 -2.44
CA ALA A 826 -27.89 29.63 -1.25
C ALA A 826 -27.40 28.75 -0.08
N ALA A 827 -27.00 27.50 -0.37
CA ALA A 827 -26.45 26.59 0.63
C ALA A 827 -25.10 27.09 1.18
N ILE A 828 -24.22 27.60 0.32
CA ILE A 828 -22.93 28.20 0.72
C ILE A 828 -23.18 29.43 1.60
N GLN A 829 -24.15 30.28 1.25
CA GLN A 829 -24.47 31.47 2.02
C GLN A 829 -25.06 31.12 3.40
N GLN A 830 -25.85 30.04 3.49
CA GLN A 830 -26.35 29.52 4.77
C GLN A 830 -25.22 28.93 5.63
N ILE A 831 -24.28 28.18 5.05
CA ILE A 831 -23.12 27.65 5.78
C ILE A 831 -22.25 28.80 6.29
N ARG A 832 -22.05 29.85 5.47
CA ARG A 832 -21.30 31.05 5.87
C ARG A 832 -21.94 31.76 7.07
N SER A 833 -23.26 31.99 7.06
CA SER A 833 -23.94 32.63 8.19
C SER A 833 -23.92 31.78 9.46
N GLN A 834 -24.03 30.45 9.33
CA GLN A 834 -23.87 29.52 10.45
C GLN A 834 -22.42 29.50 10.97
N SER A 835 -21.42 29.66 10.11
CA SER A 835 -20.03 29.75 10.52
C SER A 835 -19.72 31.07 11.23
N GLU A 836 -20.27 32.19 10.73
CA GLU A 836 -20.06 33.53 11.29
C GLU A 836 -20.68 33.66 12.69
N THR A 837 -21.86 33.10 12.90
CA THR A 837 -22.50 33.03 14.23
C THR A 837 -21.70 32.19 15.22
N ARG A 838 -21.16 31.03 14.80
CA ARG A 838 -20.29 30.20 15.65
C ARG A 838 -18.97 30.89 16.01
N VAL A 839 -18.37 31.62 15.07
CA VAL A 839 -17.16 32.41 15.32
C VAL A 839 -17.47 33.53 16.32
N GLN A 840 -18.58 34.23 16.16
CA GLN A 840 -18.99 35.29 17.07
C GLN A 840 -19.29 34.77 18.49
N GLU A 841 -19.91 33.61 18.63
CA GLU A 841 -20.11 32.94 19.92
C GLU A 841 -18.76 32.56 20.57
N ALA A 842 -17.83 31.98 19.80
CA ALA A 842 -16.50 31.63 20.29
C ALA A 842 -15.69 32.87 20.74
N ASP A 843 -15.76 33.97 19.99
CA ASP A 843 -15.11 35.23 20.35
C ASP A 843 -15.72 35.85 21.62
N SER A 844 -17.05 35.75 21.78
CA SER A 844 -17.70 36.20 23.02
C SER A 844 -17.29 35.39 24.25
N GLN A 845 -17.09 34.07 24.09
CA GLN A 845 -16.60 33.21 25.17
C GLN A 845 -15.13 33.49 25.50
N ARG A 846 -14.30 33.76 24.50
CA ARG A 846 -12.91 34.18 24.69
C ARG A 846 -12.83 35.51 25.44
N ALA A 847 -13.63 36.50 25.04
CA ALA A 847 -13.66 37.79 25.73
C ALA A 847 -14.06 37.64 27.20
N GLN A 848 -15.01 36.75 27.52
CA GLN A 848 -15.38 36.43 28.90
C GLN A 848 -14.24 35.74 29.66
N SER A 849 -13.54 34.78 29.05
CA SER A 849 -12.40 34.14 29.73
C SER A 849 -11.27 35.12 29.99
N ASP A 850 -10.97 35.99 29.03
CA ASP A 850 -9.93 37.02 29.14
C ASP A 850 -10.26 38.01 30.26
N GLU A 851 -11.53 38.42 30.39
CA GLU A 851 -11.97 39.26 31.51
C GLU A 851 -11.80 38.56 32.86
N THR A 852 -12.14 37.27 32.97
CA THR A 852 -11.92 36.51 34.21
C THR A 852 -10.44 36.34 34.55
N ALA A 853 -9.60 36.11 33.55
CA ALA A 853 -8.16 35.99 33.72
C ALA A 853 -7.54 37.33 34.18
N ALA A 854 -7.97 38.45 33.60
CA ALA A 854 -7.53 39.78 34.02
C ALA A 854 -7.92 40.08 35.47
N ARG A 855 -9.13 39.68 35.91
CA ARG A 855 -9.56 39.83 37.31
C ARG A 855 -8.70 39.00 38.26
N LEU A 856 -8.45 37.73 37.94
CA LEU A 856 -7.59 36.87 38.76
C LEU A 856 -6.15 37.39 38.82
N GLN A 857 -5.63 37.91 37.71
CA GLN A 857 -4.31 38.51 37.68
C GLN A 857 -4.23 39.76 38.57
N HIS A 858 -5.29 40.59 38.58
CA HIS A 858 -5.36 41.73 39.48
C HIS A 858 -5.35 41.31 40.96
N GLU A 859 -6.17 40.32 41.33
CA GLU A 859 -6.18 39.75 42.70
C GLU A 859 -4.81 39.19 43.09
N MET A 860 -4.10 38.52 42.16
CA MET A 860 -2.73 38.05 42.42
C MET A 860 -1.76 39.21 42.68
N THR A 861 -1.83 40.28 41.87
CA THR A 861 -0.95 41.45 42.09
C THR A 861 -1.25 42.17 43.42
N GLU A 862 -2.52 42.18 43.85
CA GLU A 862 -2.88 42.73 45.17
C GLU A 862 -2.32 41.87 46.30
N LEU A 863 -2.48 40.54 46.22
CA LEU A 863 -1.92 39.60 47.20
C LEU A 863 -0.39 39.65 47.26
N GLU A 864 0.29 39.78 46.12
CA GLU A 864 1.74 40.01 46.07
C GLU A 864 2.12 41.32 46.77
N GLY A 865 1.35 42.39 46.56
CA GLY A 865 1.52 43.65 47.29
C GLY A 865 1.34 43.51 48.80
N GLU A 866 0.35 42.71 49.24
CA GLU A 866 0.14 42.41 50.66
C GLU A 866 1.30 41.61 51.26
N ILE A 867 1.82 40.60 50.54
CA ILE A 867 3.00 39.83 50.97
C ILE A 867 4.20 40.75 51.13
N VAL A 868 4.44 41.64 50.17
CA VAL A 868 5.54 42.62 50.28
C VAL A 868 5.33 43.51 51.51
N ARG A 869 4.12 44.03 51.73
CA ARG A 869 3.81 44.85 52.91
C ARG A 869 4.05 44.09 54.22
N VAL A 870 3.51 42.89 54.36
CA VAL A 870 3.70 42.05 55.57
C VAL A 870 5.18 41.72 55.77
N THR A 871 5.92 41.47 54.70
CA THR A 871 7.37 41.23 54.77
C THR A 871 8.10 42.48 55.25
N THR A 872 7.72 43.66 54.77
CA THR A 872 8.30 44.93 55.26
C THR A 872 7.93 45.23 56.72
N GLU A 873 6.70 44.93 57.13
CA GLU A 873 6.28 45.06 58.54
C GLU A 873 7.05 44.10 59.44
N LEU A 874 7.28 42.86 58.97
CA LEU A 874 8.10 41.87 59.67
C LEU A 874 9.56 42.33 59.81
N THR A 875 10.17 42.88 58.75
CA THR A 875 11.55 43.35 58.80
C THR A 875 11.69 44.60 59.67
N MET A 876 10.72 45.52 59.63
CA MET A 876 10.67 46.67 60.53
C MET A 876 10.51 46.23 61.98
N ALA A 877 9.55 45.34 62.29
CA ALA A 877 9.36 44.80 63.64
C ALA A 877 10.62 44.06 64.15
N LYS A 878 11.32 43.34 63.26
CA LYS A 878 12.60 42.71 63.58
C LYS A 878 13.70 43.73 63.87
N ALA A 879 13.80 44.80 63.08
CA ALA A 879 14.76 45.87 63.30
C ALA A 879 14.46 46.67 64.58
N GLU A 880 13.18 46.92 64.88
CA GLU A 880 12.74 47.53 66.14
C GLU A 880 13.08 46.64 67.35
N LEU A 881 12.92 45.32 67.22
CA LEU A 881 13.34 44.36 68.25
C LEU A 881 14.86 44.37 68.45
N ASP A 882 15.63 44.40 67.37
CA ASP A 882 17.10 44.46 67.42
C ASP A 882 17.60 45.80 67.99
N GLY A 883 16.88 46.90 67.73
CA GLY A 883 17.17 48.23 68.29
C GLY A 883 16.79 48.39 69.76
N ALA A 884 15.66 47.81 70.20
CA ALA A 884 15.18 47.91 71.59
C ALA A 884 15.98 47.02 72.55
N TYR A 885 16.54 45.91 72.08
CA TYR A 885 17.24 44.93 72.92
C TYR A 885 18.75 44.81 72.66
N GLY A 886 19.30 45.58 71.71
CA GLY A 886 20.69 45.50 71.29
C GLY A 886 21.00 44.18 70.56
N THR A 887 21.99 44.25 69.65
CA THR A 887 22.41 43.07 68.88
C THR A 887 22.88 41.97 69.83
N ARG A 888 22.54 40.71 69.51
CA ARG A 888 22.94 39.54 70.32
C ARG A 888 24.45 39.50 70.58
N ALA A 889 25.23 40.07 69.67
CA ALA A 889 26.68 40.23 69.75
C ALA A 889 27.14 41.25 70.81
N GLU A 890 26.47 42.40 70.95
CA GLU A 890 26.81 43.40 71.98
C GLU A 890 26.47 42.94 73.40
N ARG A 891 25.39 42.14 73.55
CA ARG A 891 25.03 41.54 74.85
C ARG A 891 25.99 40.43 75.29
N ALA A 892 26.57 39.69 74.34
CA ALA A 892 27.53 38.62 74.63
C ALA A 892 28.92 39.13 75.09
N ALA A 893 29.23 40.41 74.85
CA ALA A 893 30.50 41.02 75.23
C ALA A 893 30.51 41.61 76.66
N ALA A 894 29.36 41.67 77.35
CA ALA A 894 29.21 42.36 78.64
C ALA A 894 28.89 41.43 79.84
N THR A 895 28.91 40.11 79.68
CA THR A 895 28.43 39.15 80.69
C THR A 895 29.52 38.43 81.49
N ASP A 896 29.19 38.12 82.75
CA ASP A 896 30.02 37.39 83.72
C ASP A 896 30.60 36.07 83.16
N PRO A 897 31.86 35.71 83.50
CA PRO A 897 32.55 34.55 82.94
C PRO A 897 31.90 33.19 83.27
N ASN A 898 31.06 33.11 84.31
CA ASN A 898 30.29 31.88 84.59
C ASN A 898 29.10 31.71 83.64
N ILE A 899 28.43 32.80 83.26
CA ILE A 899 27.35 32.79 82.27
C ILE A 899 27.92 32.53 80.87
N GLN A 900 29.16 32.98 80.62
CA GLN A 900 29.89 32.65 79.38
C GLN A 900 30.16 31.15 79.28
N ARG A 901 30.65 30.49 80.34
CA ARG A 901 30.87 29.03 80.34
C ARG A 901 29.58 28.22 80.20
N GLU A 902 28.51 28.67 80.83
CA GLU A 902 27.19 28.04 80.68
C GLU A 902 26.63 28.25 79.26
N ASN A 903 26.83 29.43 78.66
CA ASN A 903 26.53 29.64 77.25
C ASN A 903 27.39 28.78 76.34
N ASP A 904 28.69 28.66 76.59
CA ASP A 904 29.57 27.81 75.78
C ASP A 904 29.13 26.34 75.87
N ALA A 905 28.77 25.85 77.07
CA ALA A 905 28.21 24.52 77.25
C ALA A 905 26.85 24.34 76.56
N LEU A 906 25.97 25.35 76.62
CA LEU A 906 24.68 25.36 75.93
C LEU A 906 24.82 25.52 74.41
N VAL A 907 25.88 26.17 73.93
CA VAL A 907 26.22 26.30 72.51
C VAL A 907 26.74 24.96 72.00
N THR A 908 27.64 24.31 72.73
CA THR A 908 28.09 22.94 72.40
C THR A 908 26.90 21.99 72.36
N ARG A 909 25.99 22.06 73.35
CA ARG A 909 24.78 21.24 73.35
C ARG A 909 23.77 21.62 72.28
N ASN A 910 23.70 22.89 71.87
CA ASN A 910 22.90 23.30 70.71
C ASN A 910 23.51 22.79 69.41
N ILE A 911 24.84 22.76 69.29
CA ILE A 911 25.53 22.20 68.12
C ILE A 911 25.24 20.70 68.06
N GLU A 912 25.40 19.98 69.16
CA GLU A 912 25.05 18.55 69.27
C GLU A 912 23.57 18.31 68.93
N LEU A 913 22.64 19.09 69.48
CA LEU A 913 21.20 18.99 69.15
C LEU A 913 20.89 19.40 67.70
N THR A 914 21.67 20.30 67.10
CA THR A 914 21.49 20.72 65.69
C THR A 914 22.02 19.64 64.75
N GLU A 915 23.12 18.98 65.12
CA GLU A 915 23.65 17.80 64.44
C GLU A 915 22.70 16.62 64.58
N GLU A 916 22.16 16.37 65.78
CA GLU A 916 21.11 15.37 66.01
C GLU A 916 19.82 15.73 65.25
N LEU A 917 19.42 17.00 65.16
CA LEU A 917 18.28 17.42 64.33
C LEU A 917 18.57 17.32 62.83
N ALA A 918 19.82 17.46 62.40
CA ALA A 918 20.23 17.28 61.00
C ALA A 918 20.22 15.78 60.64
N VAL A 919 20.70 14.92 61.54
CA VAL A 919 20.63 13.46 61.44
C VAL A 919 19.18 12.97 61.55
N LEU A 920 18.37 13.56 62.42
CA LEU A 920 16.95 13.27 62.51
C LEU A 920 16.16 13.86 61.34
N LYS A 921 16.59 14.95 60.70
CA LYS A 921 16.00 15.45 59.44
C LYS A 921 16.39 14.56 58.25
N SER A 922 17.58 13.98 58.24
CA SER A 922 17.97 13.00 57.23
C SER A 922 17.28 11.64 57.47
N GLN A 923 17.10 11.22 58.72
CA GLN A 923 16.32 10.02 59.07
C GLN A 923 14.80 10.21 58.96
N ARG A 924 14.28 11.43 59.15
CA ARG A 924 12.85 11.76 59.02
C ARG A 924 12.54 12.19 57.59
N GLY A 925 12.77 11.29 56.64
CA GLY A 925 12.08 11.18 55.35
C GLY A 925 12.11 12.37 54.36
N GLY A 926 12.71 13.51 54.70
CA GLY A 926 12.74 14.68 53.81
C GLY A 926 13.73 14.51 52.65
N GLY A 927 14.88 13.89 52.90
CA GLY A 927 15.88 13.57 51.88
C GLY A 927 15.41 12.47 50.94
N ASP A 928 14.81 11.41 51.48
CA ASP A 928 14.32 10.28 50.69
C ASP A 928 13.12 10.65 49.82
N LEU A 929 12.19 11.49 50.33
CA LEU A 929 11.08 11.99 49.53
C LEU A 929 11.55 12.95 48.42
N GLN A 930 12.55 13.80 48.69
CA GLN A 930 13.12 14.69 47.68
C GLN A 930 13.91 13.91 46.63
N GLN A 931 14.75 12.96 47.03
CA GLN A 931 15.45 12.07 46.10
C GLN A 931 14.47 11.26 45.25
N ARG A 932 13.35 10.82 45.85
CA ARG A 932 12.30 10.10 45.13
C ARG A 932 11.53 11.00 44.17
N ALA A 933 11.31 12.26 44.53
CA ALA A 933 10.76 13.27 43.62
C ALA A 933 11.73 13.52 42.44
N ASP A 934 13.02 13.72 42.72
CA ASP A 934 14.05 13.93 41.70
C ASP A 934 14.23 12.70 40.79
N THR A 935 14.11 11.48 41.32
CA THR A 935 14.11 10.25 40.51
C THR A 935 12.87 10.16 39.63
N LEU A 936 11.69 10.48 40.17
CA LEU A 936 10.44 10.47 39.40
C LEU A 936 10.43 11.55 38.32
N GLU A 937 10.98 12.72 38.58
CA GLU A 937 11.13 13.79 37.58
C GLU A 937 12.08 13.38 36.45
N ARG A 938 13.18 12.69 36.78
CA ARG A 938 14.11 12.13 35.79
C ARG A 938 13.46 11.03 34.97
N GLU A 939 12.77 10.09 35.61
CA GLU A 939 12.02 9.02 34.92
C GLU A 939 10.91 9.60 34.03
N LEU A 940 10.17 10.61 34.51
CA LEU A 940 9.17 11.30 33.69
C LEU A 940 9.80 11.99 32.47
N ARG A 941 10.96 12.65 32.63
CA ARG A 941 11.70 13.20 31.48
C ARG A 941 12.12 12.14 30.49
N GLU A 942 12.70 11.04 30.97
CA GLU A 942 13.14 9.94 30.13
C GLU A 942 11.96 9.30 29.37
N THR A 943 10.80 9.12 30.03
CA THR A 943 9.59 8.65 29.34
C THR A 943 9.09 9.63 28.29
N ILE A 944 9.19 10.95 28.54
CA ILE A 944 8.82 11.97 27.56
C ILE A 944 9.76 11.90 26.35
N ASP A 945 11.07 11.76 26.57
CA ASP A 945 12.06 11.61 25.49
C ASP A 945 11.79 10.34 24.67
N ASP A 946 11.41 9.23 25.32
CA ASP A 946 10.99 7.99 24.65
C ASP A 946 9.71 8.19 23.82
N TYR A 947 8.72 8.92 24.34
CA TYR A 947 7.50 9.26 23.58
C TYR A 947 7.82 10.15 22.38
N GLU A 948 8.74 11.10 22.51
CA GLU A 948 9.20 11.92 21.38
C GLU A 948 9.92 11.08 20.32
N ALA A 949 10.78 10.15 20.74
CA ALA A 949 11.46 9.21 19.85
C ALA A 949 10.46 8.29 19.14
N MET A 950 9.49 7.73 19.87
CA MET A 950 8.44 6.89 19.30
C MET A 950 7.55 7.66 18.31
N THR A 951 7.28 8.94 18.59
CA THR A 951 6.51 9.81 17.69
C THR A 951 7.29 10.14 16.42
N LYS A 952 8.59 10.45 16.52
CA LYS A 952 9.47 10.64 15.36
C LYS A 952 9.53 9.39 14.49
N ALA A 953 9.75 8.23 15.10
CA ALA A 953 9.74 6.95 14.39
C ALA A 953 8.39 6.67 13.71
N SER A 954 7.27 6.99 14.37
CA SER A 954 5.93 6.85 13.77
C SER A 954 5.73 7.74 12.54
N ILE A 955 6.24 8.97 12.57
CA ILE A 955 6.22 9.89 11.42
C ILE A 955 7.11 9.37 10.29
N GLU A 956 8.28 8.81 10.61
CA GLU A 956 9.18 8.20 9.63
C GLU A 956 8.55 6.98 8.97
N PHE A 957 7.91 6.09 9.74
CA PHE A 957 7.18 4.96 9.19
C PHE A 957 6.00 5.39 8.31
N GLU A 958 5.27 6.46 8.67
CA GLU A 958 4.21 6.98 7.81
C GLU A 958 4.78 7.57 6.51
N LYS A 959 5.93 8.26 6.56
CA LYS A 959 6.63 8.73 5.34
C LYS A 959 7.10 7.57 4.45
N GLU A 960 7.63 6.51 5.04
CA GLU A 960 8.02 5.30 4.30
C GLU A 960 6.79 4.62 3.68
N ARG A 961 5.69 4.54 4.43
CA ARG A 961 4.42 4.04 3.94
C ARG A 961 3.89 4.87 2.78
N GLU A 962 3.93 6.20 2.84
CA GLU A 962 3.56 7.08 1.72
C GLU A 962 4.43 6.82 0.48
N ARG A 963 5.73 6.57 0.65
CA ARG A 963 6.62 6.20 -0.46
C ARG A 963 6.24 4.84 -1.07
N PHE A 964 5.93 3.84 -0.24
CA PHE A 964 5.48 2.54 -0.72
C PHE A 964 4.12 2.62 -1.39
N GLU A 965 3.19 3.43 -0.87
CA GLU A 965 1.89 3.69 -1.52
C GLU A 965 2.09 4.34 -2.90
N GLY A 966 2.99 5.33 -3.00
CA GLY A 966 3.36 5.94 -4.29
C GLY A 966 3.99 4.94 -5.28
N PHE A 967 4.85 4.04 -4.80
CA PHE A 967 5.42 2.98 -5.64
C PHE A 967 4.35 1.99 -6.10
N ILE A 968 3.44 1.58 -5.21
CA ILE A 968 2.30 0.70 -5.54
C ILE A 968 1.41 1.36 -6.59
N ASP A 969 1.13 2.66 -6.48
CA ASP A 969 0.32 3.37 -7.46
C ASP A 969 1.04 3.48 -8.81
N SER A 970 2.35 3.73 -8.83
CA SER A 970 3.13 3.70 -10.08
C SER A 970 3.11 2.31 -10.75
N LEU A 971 3.16 1.24 -9.95
CA LEU A 971 3.08 -0.13 -10.45
C LEU A 971 1.68 -0.44 -10.99
N ARG A 972 0.63 0.04 -10.31
CA ARG A 972 -0.76 -0.09 -10.78
C ARG A 972 -0.98 0.65 -12.10
N ASP A 973 -0.47 1.87 -12.23
CA ASP A 973 -0.54 2.63 -13.47
C ASP A 973 0.19 1.91 -14.61
N ARG A 974 1.37 1.35 -14.34
CA ARG A 974 2.12 0.56 -15.32
C ARG A 974 1.39 -0.74 -15.70
N CYS A 975 0.78 -1.44 -14.74
CA CYS A 975 -0.06 -2.59 -15.01
C CYS A 975 -1.27 -2.20 -15.87
N GLU A 976 -1.92 -1.07 -15.59
CA GLU A 976 -3.03 -0.57 -16.40
C GLU A 976 -2.58 -0.18 -17.83
N GLN A 977 -1.39 0.41 -17.98
CA GLN A 977 -0.79 0.69 -19.29
C GLN A 977 -0.49 -0.59 -20.07
N LEU A 978 0.07 -1.61 -19.42
CA LEU A 978 0.32 -2.91 -20.06
C LEU A 978 -0.97 -3.63 -20.40
N GLU A 979 -2.01 -3.55 -19.56
CA GLU A 979 -3.33 -4.10 -19.85
C GLU A 979 -4.00 -3.41 -21.04
N THR A 980 -3.87 -2.08 -21.14
CA THR A 980 -4.40 -1.31 -22.27
C THR A 980 -3.65 -1.62 -23.56
N GLN A 981 -2.31 -1.69 -23.53
CA GLN A 981 -1.50 -2.15 -24.66
C GLN A 981 -1.86 -3.57 -25.07
N LEU A 982 -2.05 -4.48 -24.11
CA LEU A 982 -2.46 -5.86 -24.40
C LEU A 982 -3.88 -5.93 -24.98
N ALA A 983 -4.79 -5.06 -24.53
CA ALA A 983 -6.12 -4.94 -25.10
C ALA A 983 -6.09 -4.37 -26.52
N GLU A 984 -5.28 -3.34 -26.76
CA GLU A 984 -5.06 -2.74 -28.08
C GLU A 984 -4.41 -3.72 -29.05
N GLU A 985 -3.39 -4.47 -28.62
CA GLU A 985 -2.79 -5.55 -29.40
C GLU A 985 -3.81 -6.66 -29.67
N ARG A 986 -4.59 -7.09 -28.67
CA ARG A 986 -5.67 -8.08 -28.90
C ARG A 986 -6.71 -7.59 -29.91
N ILE A 987 -7.08 -6.31 -29.88
CA ILE A 987 -7.98 -5.70 -30.86
C ILE A 987 -7.30 -5.59 -32.23
N SER A 988 -6.01 -5.25 -32.28
CA SER A 988 -5.20 -5.22 -33.49
C SER A 988 -5.11 -6.59 -34.15
N TRP A 989 -4.85 -7.65 -33.37
CA TRP A 989 -4.89 -9.05 -33.80
C TRP A 989 -6.29 -9.49 -34.24
N MET A 990 -7.34 -9.03 -33.57
CA MET A 990 -8.73 -9.30 -33.94
C MET A 990 -9.14 -8.57 -35.24
N ASN A 991 -8.61 -7.37 -35.49
CA ASN A 991 -8.80 -6.61 -36.73
C ASN A 991 -7.94 -7.14 -37.90
N LEU A 992 -6.74 -7.67 -37.64
CA LEU A 992 -5.92 -8.33 -38.67
C LEU A 992 -6.44 -9.72 -39.04
N SER A 993 -7.18 -10.38 -38.15
CA SER A 993 -7.73 -11.73 -38.37
C SER A 993 -9.07 -11.76 -39.14
N SER A 994 -9.50 -10.65 -39.75
CA SER A 994 -10.67 -10.63 -40.65
C SER A 994 -10.46 -9.80 -41.92
N PRO A 995 -9.81 -10.36 -42.95
CA PRO A 995 -9.88 -9.84 -44.31
C PRO A 995 -11.03 -10.52 -45.05
N THR A 996 -12.29 -10.27 -44.67
CA THR A 996 -13.48 -10.58 -45.52
C THR A 996 -14.77 -10.02 -44.89
N SER A 997 -15.04 -8.73 -45.08
CA SER A 997 -16.38 -8.27 -45.51
C SER A 997 -16.35 -6.76 -45.73
N VAL A 998 -16.33 -6.39 -47.01
CA VAL A 998 -16.69 -5.03 -47.42
C VAL A 998 -18.20 -5.00 -47.60
N GLY A 999 -18.86 -4.17 -46.80
CA GLY A 999 -20.19 -3.63 -47.10
C GLY A 999 -21.25 -3.95 -46.05
N ARG A 1000 -21.65 -2.93 -45.27
CA ARG A 1000 -23.00 -2.35 -45.22
C ARG A 1000 -23.20 -1.53 -43.93
N ASP A 1001 -23.85 -0.39 -44.08
CA ASP A 1001 -24.12 0.67 -43.09
C ASP A 1001 -24.60 0.22 -41.71
N GLY A 1002 -24.21 0.99 -40.69
CA GLY A 1002 -24.79 0.92 -39.35
C GLY A 1002 -23.98 1.68 -38.30
N ALA A 1003 -23.96 3.00 -38.37
CA ALA A 1003 -23.55 3.85 -37.25
C ALA A 1003 -24.66 3.83 -36.17
N SER A 1004 -24.56 2.95 -35.18
CA SER A 1004 -25.04 3.19 -33.81
C SER A 1004 -24.62 2.03 -32.89
N GLU A 1005 -24.23 2.37 -31.67
CA GLU A 1005 -24.31 1.51 -30.47
C GLU A 1005 -23.37 0.30 -30.37
N THR A 1006 -22.07 0.59 -30.23
CA THR A 1006 -21.34 -0.04 -29.11
C THR A 1006 -20.63 1.04 -28.31
N THR A 1007 -21.41 1.84 -27.58
CA THR A 1007 -20.97 2.60 -26.39
C THR A 1007 -20.61 1.57 -25.31
N SER A 1008 -19.58 0.80 -25.64
CA SER A 1008 -19.24 -0.50 -25.09
C SER A 1008 -18.78 -0.31 -23.66
N THR A 1009 -19.04 -1.30 -22.82
CA THR A 1009 -18.65 -1.43 -21.41
C THR A 1009 -17.26 -0.90 -21.03
N MET A 1010 -16.36 -0.78 -22.01
CA MET A 1010 -15.07 -0.10 -21.96
C MET A 1010 -15.16 1.40 -21.60
N VAL A 1011 -16.13 2.16 -22.13
CA VAL A 1011 -16.34 3.59 -21.78
C VAL A 1011 -16.81 3.72 -20.34
N LEU A 1012 -17.73 2.85 -19.89
CA LEU A 1012 -18.18 2.84 -18.50
C LEU A 1012 -17.09 2.39 -17.53
N LYS A 1013 -16.26 1.41 -17.92
CA LYS A 1013 -15.09 0.98 -17.13
C LYS A 1013 -14.05 2.08 -17.04
N ASN A 1014 -13.82 2.82 -18.13
CA ASN A 1014 -12.88 3.95 -18.16
C ASN A 1014 -13.41 5.15 -17.37
N GLU A 1015 -14.71 5.47 -17.47
CA GLU A 1015 -15.35 6.52 -16.68
C GLU A 1015 -15.41 6.15 -15.18
N PHE A 1016 -15.62 4.88 -14.83
CA PHE A 1016 -15.56 4.42 -13.43
C PHE A 1016 -14.14 4.47 -12.87
N LYS A 1017 -13.13 4.07 -13.66
CA LYS A 1017 -11.72 4.19 -13.29
C LYS A 1017 -11.29 5.65 -13.14
N LYS A 1018 -11.75 6.51 -14.03
CA LYS A 1018 -11.56 7.97 -13.96
C LYS A 1018 -12.23 8.56 -12.72
N MET A 1019 -13.48 8.19 -12.44
CA MET A 1019 -14.19 8.59 -11.22
C MET A 1019 -13.44 8.15 -9.96
N MET A 1020 -12.89 6.93 -9.92
CA MET A 1020 -12.10 6.45 -8.77
C MET A 1020 -10.75 7.18 -8.63
N ARG A 1021 -10.10 7.55 -9.75
CA ARG A 1021 -8.90 8.40 -9.75
C ARG A 1021 -9.22 9.81 -9.27
N ASP A 1022 -10.29 10.41 -9.77
CA ASP A 1022 -10.73 11.75 -9.40
C ASP A 1022 -11.16 11.80 -7.92
N THR A 1023 -11.81 10.75 -7.41
CA THR A 1023 -12.17 10.64 -6.00
C THR A 1023 -10.95 10.51 -5.09
N ARG A 1024 -9.92 9.73 -5.49
CA ARG A 1024 -8.66 9.65 -4.75
C ARG A 1024 -7.89 10.97 -4.77
N ASN A 1025 -7.84 11.62 -5.93
CA ASN A 1025 -7.18 12.92 -6.08
C ASN A 1025 -7.88 14.01 -5.26
N GLU A 1026 -9.21 14.02 -5.23
CA GLU A 1026 -9.97 14.97 -4.43
C GLU A 1026 -9.80 14.70 -2.93
N ASN A 1027 -9.82 13.43 -2.50
CA ASN A 1027 -9.51 13.08 -1.10
C ASN A 1027 -8.07 13.47 -0.70
N MET A 1028 -7.09 13.31 -1.60
CA MET A 1028 -5.72 13.79 -1.38
C MET A 1028 -5.62 15.32 -1.33
N LYS A 1029 -6.41 16.01 -2.13
CA LYS A 1029 -6.47 17.47 -2.13
C LYS A 1029 -7.12 18.00 -0.86
N ILE A 1030 -8.18 17.35 -0.38
CA ILE A 1030 -8.82 17.64 0.91
C ILE A 1030 -7.83 17.39 2.06
N LEU A 1031 -7.10 16.27 2.04
CA LEU A 1031 -6.11 15.97 3.08
C LEU A 1031 -4.96 16.98 3.08
N ARG A 1032 -4.47 17.41 1.90
CA ARG A 1032 -3.46 18.47 1.80
C ARG A 1032 -3.97 19.81 2.27
N ALA A 1033 -5.20 20.17 1.94
CA ALA A 1033 -5.84 21.39 2.43
C ALA A 1033 -6.01 21.36 3.96
N GLU A 1034 -6.37 20.20 4.53
CA GLU A 1034 -6.45 20.00 5.98
C GLU A 1034 -5.07 20.10 6.65
N GLN A 1035 -4.03 19.50 6.06
CA GLN A 1035 -2.66 19.59 6.57
C GLN A 1035 -2.10 21.01 6.47
N GLU A 1036 -2.40 21.75 5.40
CA GLU A 1036 -1.99 23.14 5.25
C GLU A 1036 -2.71 24.06 6.24
N GLU A 1037 -3.98 23.79 6.53
CA GLU A 1037 -4.73 24.53 7.55
C GLU A 1037 -4.26 24.17 8.97
N ARG A 1038 -3.91 22.91 9.25
CA ARG A 1038 -3.22 22.51 10.49
C ARG A 1038 -1.88 23.24 10.62
N ARG A 1039 -1.08 23.33 9.55
CA ARG A 1039 0.20 24.06 9.55
C ARG A 1039 0.00 25.56 9.78
N ARG A 1040 -1.05 26.15 9.21
CA ARG A 1040 -1.44 27.55 9.44
C ARG A 1040 -1.82 27.78 10.91
N ILE A 1041 -2.65 26.91 11.48
CA ILE A 1041 -3.09 26.98 12.87
C ILE A 1041 -1.93 26.78 13.83
N GLU A 1042 -1.03 25.83 13.56
CA GLU A 1042 0.21 25.64 14.33
C GLU A 1042 1.15 26.84 14.23
N GLY A 1043 1.23 27.47 13.06
CA GLY A 1043 1.97 28.72 12.87
C GLY A 1043 1.42 29.86 13.73
N LEU A 1044 0.09 30.02 13.77
CA LEU A 1044 -0.58 31.00 14.62
C LEU A 1044 -0.41 30.66 16.11
N LEU A 1045 -0.49 29.38 16.49
CA LEU A 1045 -0.21 28.92 17.86
C LEU A 1045 1.23 29.19 18.28
N ARG A 1046 2.22 29.01 17.39
CA ARG A 1046 3.61 29.40 17.66
C ARG A 1046 3.77 30.90 17.80
N ALA A 1047 3.11 31.70 16.96
CA ALA A 1047 3.14 33.15 17.05
C ALA A 1047 2.56 33.63 18.39
N LEU A 1048 1.38 33.11 18.76
CA LEU A 1048 0.73 33.40 20.04
C LEU A 1048 1.57 32.94 21.24
N ARG A 1049 2.22 31.78 21.17
CA ARG A 1049 3.15 31.33 22.22
C ARG A 1049 4.40 32.22 22.32
N LYS A 1050 4.93 32.70 21.19
CA LYS A 1050 6.08 33.60 21.14
C LYS A 1050 5.75 34.98 21.71
N GLU A 1051 4.56 35.49 21.41
CA GLU A 1051 4.04 36.74 21.95
C GLU A 1051 3.76 36.61 23.47
N HIS A 1052 3.17 35.49 23.89
CA HIS A 1052 2.95 35.18 25.30
C HIS A 1052 4.28 35.05 26.09
N ALA A 1053 5.32 34.46 25.50
CA ALA A 1053 6.66 34.40 26.09
C ALA A 1053 7.35 35.77 26.16
N GLN A 1054 7.10 36.68 25.22
CA GLN A 1054 7.61 38.06 25.26
C GLN A 1054 6.92 38.91 26.33
N VAL A 1055 5.63 38.67 26.60
CA VAL A 1055 4.85 39.41 27.61
C VAL A 1055 5.12 38.92 29.04
N THR A 1056 5.49 37.64 29.24
CA THR A 1056 5.65 37.04 30.58
C THR A 1056 7.09 37.00 31.11
N GLY A 1057 8.09 37.33 30.28
CA GLY A 1057 9.50 37.43 30.71
C GLY A 1057 10.16 36.11 31.17
N LYS A 1058 9.45 34.97 31.09
CA LYS A 1058 9.99 33.63 31.36
C LYS A 1058 9.73 32.72 30.16
N PRO A 1059 10.73 31.96 29.68
CA PRO A 1059 10.53 30.99 28.62
C PRO A 1059 9.70 29.83 29.19
N ILE A 1060 8.46 29.69 28.72
CA ILE A 1060 7.63 28.51 28.97
C ILE A 1060 8.23 27.36 28.15
N ALA A 1061 8.67 26.30 28.83
CA ALA A 1061 9.21 25.10 28.21
C ALA A 1061 8.19 24.51 27.22
N SER A 1062 8.63 24.34 25.98
CA SER A 1062 7.83 23.81 24.89
C SER A 1062 7.59 22.31 25.07
N PRO A 1063 6.39 21.77 24.79
CA PRO A 1063 6.28 20.42 24.27
C PRO A 1063 6.76 20.45 22.80
N GLY A 1064 7.54 19.44 22.42
CA GLY A 1064 8.39 19.40 21.25
C GLY A 1064 7.74 19.86 19.94
N SER A 1065 8.40 20.82 19.29
CA SER A 1065 8.31 20.99 17.85
C SER A 1065 9.58 20.43 17.21
N THR A 1066 9.41 19.37 16.43
CA THR A 1066 10.35 19.00 15.35
C THR A 1066 10.44 20.14 14.33
N PRO A 1067 11.63 20.68 14.02
CA PRO A 1067 11.90 21.27 12.72
C PRO A 1067 12.15 20.15 11.69
N LEU A 1068 11.67 20.37 10.47
CA LEU A 1068 12.05 19.61 9.27
C LEU A 1068 13.52 19.86 8.91
#